data_AF-A0A254N6V3-F1
#
_entry.id   AF-A0A254N6V3-F1
#
_cell.length_a   1.000
_cell.length_b   1.000
_cell.length_c   1.000
_cell.angle_alpha   90.00
_cell.angle_beta   90.00
_cell.angle_gamma   90.00
#
_symmetry.space_group_name_H-M   'P 1'
#
loop_
_entity.id
_entity.type
_entity.pdbx_description
1 polymer ?
#
loop_
_entity_poly.entity_id
_entity_poly.type
_entity_poly.pdbx_seq_one_letter_code
_entity_poly.pdbx_strand_id
1 'polypeptide(L)'
;MTTGLAAPLRPASRALPPAPQPTADIPGTSRWMLGDWRVTPATLRLERDDLEVVLEPRMMAVLVALCRHCGEVMSAESLLQACWPNEVLGDNPVHKVIAGLRRALGDSVTQPRYIETLRKQGYRLVAPVRALADHGARGLEGSRRGLSPYLGLAAFGPEHADVFFGRDEQVQSLHERLDNQWQRGHPQVVLLGPSGSGKTSLVQAGLLPVLLAPAGSPGPAGRVRSPAAATIDLGANNELGLWQALAGALLDWELGDAPLLSGWSIEALAERLQADPGDVGRQIRAALLAGLPPGCGELTAPVLVLDRLEALLVLDADDLVSRFLACVDQWVCQHAVMVIAICRNDFYARLAQHPLLLRGKAHGAHMDLEPPTLGAVAQMIRLPARAAGLVFGTDPTGLHRLDDRLCADALQTRDALPLLQYTLQELYLQRAAGDELSWAAYEEMGGLEGAIGKRAEDAVAALPPAQQSALTRLLPGLVGLTSEDGPPVARWLTDDALADADERAVVAALVASRLLVAGQMNGQPGCRVVHEAVLRSWPRVTAWLARHRASLALREQLQPWVQRWLDGGCAPALLLPRSPLLWQAVDSVTAEPGLFGPQACDFITCSRQRLRRLLRWRWAAAAGAAALVMATVLAAFRNAQLAHIASERASQSQRLASFMLGDLADQLRPIGRLDLLGSIARQGLDALGSGQLISELPADVLQRARALVVIGEVQSTRGKGEPQLALAALAQAQQLLANLDAAAAPELAAYYKTLGAAAFWEGQIRFDQGDLAAAGEAMARYRLACEQWLQRLPQDADARTELGFALNSQGSIALRRADWAQAAQSFQAALALKQALLAAQPQDVSLKDAVASSQTWLGLLARLQGEPHRALELLDAAHVTLLELQRSRPGEFVRLHDLGALQVRRAEALHDLGKLVAAADAMDDATAWLQRAAGHDPGNQRWRLELAHAQSWQLLMHLDAGRPLDLPLWTALARQAVGQPWGRDETLGRETEARLLAVKAFAAARRADRSAAVAVLAQAQEKLSALLAEHPKNWQLNEFQARLVLLRLYLSGGADLGAPLACAQAVAALRPAVESGQAGVVLEAWQAAHRCGGVAASDAFGGRGLATSGDPASSSISTHRP
;
A
#
# COMPACT_ATOMS: atom_id res chain seq x y z
N MET A 1 -7.15 45.41 63.05
CA MET A 1 -7.90 45.86 61.87
C MET A 1 -7.34 47.22 61.46
N THR A 2 -6.43 47.22 60.49
CA THR A 2 -5.91 48.41 59.78
C THR A 2 -5.09 47.92 58.58
N THR A 3 -5.62 48.18 57.38
CA THR A 3 -4.97 48.69 56.14
C THR A 3 -3.65 48.12 55.58
N GLY A 4 -3.68 47.87 54.25
CA GLY A 4 -2.54 47.80 53.30
C GLY A 4 -2.53 46.49 52.50
N LEU A 5 -2.36 46.39 51.19
CA LEU A 5 -1.95 47.30 50.11
C LEU A 5 -2.40 46.63 48.78
N ALA A 6 -2.98 47.40 47.86
CA ALA A 6 -3.36 46.93 46.52
C ALA A 6 -2.16 47.01 45.56
N ALA A 7 -1.91 45.93 44.81
CA ALA A 7 -0.92 45.86 43.73
C ALA A 7 -1.60 46.11 42.35
N PRO A 8 -0.87 46.62 41.34
CA PRO A 8 -1.45 47.20 40.12
C PRO A 8 -1.77 46.15 39.05
N LEU A 9 -2.91 46.32 38.38
CA LEU A 9 -3.35 45.56 37.21
C LEU A 9 -2.44 45.85 36.00
N ARG A 10 -1.83 44.79 35.43
CA ARG A 10 -1.18 44.81 34.11
C ARG A 10 -2.24 44.81 33.00
N PRO A 11 -2.00 45.45 31.85
CA PRO A 11 -2.95 45.50 30.74
C PRO A 11 -3.09 44.12 30.09
N ALA A 12 -4.34 43.74 29.79
CA ALA A 12 -4.67 42.49 29.11
C ALA A 12 -4.01 42.43 27.73
N SER A 13 -3.14 41.44 27.53
CA SER A 13 -2.67 41.04 26.20
C SER A 13 -3.86 40.52 25.42
N ARG A 14 -4.22 41.22 24.33
CA ARG A 14 -5.18 40.77 23.32
C ARG A 14 -4.74 39.38 22.83
N ALA A 15 -5.48 38.34 23.20
CA ALA A 15 -5.28 37.00 22.66
C ALA A 15 -5.44 37.06 21.13
N LEU A 16 -4.46 36.54 20.40
CA LEU A 16 -4.62 36.31 18.96
C LEU A 16 -5.76 35.31 18.76
N PRO A 17 -6.65 35.52 17.77
CA PRO A 17 -7.66 34.54 17.42
C PRO A 17 -7.00 33.20 17.02
N PRO A 18 -7.66 32.06 17.27
CA PRO A 18 -7.14 30.75 16.88
C PRO A 18 -6.80 30.72 15.39
N ALA A 19 -5.68 30.08 15.05
CA ALA A 19 -5.27 29.92 13.65
C ALA A 19 -6.38 29.24 12.84
N PRO A 20 -6.71 29.72 11.62
CA PRO A 20 -7.69 29.06 10.77
C PRO A 20 -7.24 27.64 10.45
N GLN A 21 -8.12 26.66 10.69
CA GLN A 21 -7.86 25.26 10.34
C GLN A 21 -7.81 25.09 8.81
N PRO A 22 -6.93 24.21 8.29
CA PRO A 22 -6.92 23.89 6.86
C PRO A 22 -8.27 23.28 6.49
N THR A 23 -9.01 23.98 5.63
CA THR A 23 -10.29 23.52 5.08
C THR A 23 -10.06 23.04 3.66
N ALA A 24 -10.60 21.86 3.36
CA ALA A 24 -10.85 21.21 2.06
C ALA A 24 -10.07 21.70 0.82
N ASP A 25 -9.43 20.76 0.11
CA ASP A 25 -8.92 20.93 -1.25
C ASP A 25 -9.84 21.85 -2.07
N ILE A 26 -9.30 22.98 -2.55
CA ILE A 26 -10.00 23.93 -3.41
C ILE A 26 -9.76 23.51 -4.86
N PRO A 27 -10.75 22.97 -5.59
CA PRO A 27 -10.64 22.72 -7.02
C PRO A 27 -10.32 24.02 -7.74
N GLY A 28 -9.44 23.97 -8.76
CA GLY A 28 -9.01 25.17 -9.50
C GLY A 28 -10.12 25.89 -10.27
N THR A 29 -11.32 25.32 -10.33
CA THR A 29 -12.44 25.76 -11.18
C THR A 29 -13.70 26.12 -10.40
N SER A 30 -13.81 25.82 -9.10
CA SER A 30 -15.02 26.07 -8.31
C SER A 30 -15.04 27.45 -7.66
N ARG A 31 -16.22 28.03 -7.42
CA ARG A 31 -16.46 29.22 -6.60
C ARG A 31 -16.11 28.99 -5.13
N TRP A 32 -15.78 30.05 -4.40
CA TRP A 32 -15.51 29.98 -2.95
C TRP A 32 -15.64 31.34 -2.28
N MET A 33 -15.81 31.34 -0.97
CA MET A 33 -15.75 32.54 -0.13
C MET A 33 -14.33 32.73 0.40
N LEU A 34 -13.82 33.95 0.33
CA LEU A 34 -12.61 34.45 0.97
C LEU A 34 -12.99 35.55 1.97
N GLY A 35 -13.14 35.19 3.24
CA GLY A 35 -13.79 36.07 4.22
C GLY A 35 -15.19 36.44 3.74
N ASP A 36 -15.36 37.70 3.37
CA ASP A 36 -16.64 38.26 2.90
C ASP A 36 -16.73 38.34 1.36
N TRP A 37 -15.65 38.00 0.64
CA TRP A 37 -15.61 38.05 -0.83
C TRP A 37 -16.01 36.70 -1.44
N ARG A 38 -16.91 36.71 -2.41
CA ARG A 38 -17.14 35.57 -3.30
C ARG A 38 -16.15 35.62 -4.44
N VAL A 39 -15.36 34.56 -4.60
CA VAL A 39 -14.35 34.39 -5.64
C VAL A 39 -14.86 33.41 -6.68
N THR A 40 -14.86 33.82 -7.95
CA THR A 40 -15.22 32.98 -9.10
C THR A 40 -14.01 32.85 -10.04
N PRO A 41 -13.16 31.80 -9.91
CA PRO A 41 -11.93 31.66 -10.68
C PRO A 41 -12.18 31.61 -12.20
N ALA A 42 -13.23 30.92 -12.64
CA ALA A 42 -13.56 30.76 -14.06
C ALA A 42 -13.84 32.09 -14.79
N THR A 43 -14.38 33.08 -14.07
CA THR A 43 -14.69 34.41 -14.63
C THR A 43 -13.74 35.51 -14.15
N LEU A 44 -12.73 35.15 -13.36
CA LEU A 44 -11.77 36.07 -12.74
C LEU A 44 -12.41 37.15 -11.85
N ARG A 45 -13.56 36.88 -11.23
CA ARG A 45 -14.35 37.89 -10.47
C ARG A 45 -14.25 37.73 -8.95
N LEU A 46 -14.26 38.87 -8.26
CA LEU A 46 -14.48 39.02 -6.83
C LEU A 46 -15.77 39.83 -6.61
N GLU A 47 -16.69 39.33 -5.79
CA GLU A 47 -17.96 39.99 -5.46
C GLU A 47 -18.11 40.13 -3.94
N ARG A 48 -18.50 41.31 -3.45
CA ARG A 48 -18.88 41.54 -2.05
C ARG A 48 -19.93 42.65 -2.00
N ASP A 49 -21.12 42.33 -1.50
CA ASP A 49 -22.29 43.22 -1.52
C ASP A 49 -22.54 43.74 -2.96
N ASP A 50 -22.59 45.07 -3.17
CA ASP A 50 -22.75 45.70 -4.49
C ASP A 50 -21.42 45.96 -5.22
N LEU A 51 -20.28 45.47 -4.71
CA LEU A 51 -18.96 45.68 -5.29
C LEU A 51 -18.52 44.46 -6.10
N GLU A 52 -18.28 44.66 -7.39
CA GLU A 52 -17.72 43.68 -8.31
C GLU A 52 -16.34 44.13 -8.80
N VAL A 53 -15.33 43.27 -8.66
CA VAL A 53 -13.96 43.52 -9.10
C VAL A 53 -13.48 42.37 -9.99
N VAL A 54 -13.09 42.69 -11.23
CA VAL A 54 -12.48 41.73 -12.15
C VAL A 54 -10.96 41.75 -11.96
N LEU A 55 -10.37 40.58 -11.73
CA LEU A 55 -8.92 40.40 -11.60
C LEU A 55 -8.29 40.03 -12.94
N GLU A 56 -7.02 40.39 -13.10
CA GLU A 56 -6.19 39.85 -14.18
C GLU A 56 -5.91 38.34 -13.94
N PRO A 57 -5.69 37.55 -15.00
CA PRO A 57 -5.49 36.10 -14.89
C PRO A 57 -4.37 35.71 -13.92
N ARG A 58 -3.25 36.42 -13.93
CA ARG A 58 -2.10 36.17 -13.03
C ARG A 58 -2.42 36.53 -11.58
N MET A 59 -3.22 37.58 -11.34
CA MET A 59 -3.67 37.93 -9.99
C MET A 59 -4.60 36.85 -9.44
N MET A 60 -5.55 36.35 -10.25
CA MET A 60 -6.42 35.24 -9.84
C MET A 60 -5.61 33.96 -9.58
N ALA A 61 -4.63 33.63 -10.43
CA ALA A 61 -3.79 32.45 -10.23
C ALA A 61 -3.03 32.49 -8.89
N VAL A 62 -2.44 33.65 -8.54
CA VAL A 62 -1.77 33.84 -7.24
C VAL A 62 -2.76 33.77 -6.08
N LEU A 63 -3.96 34.34 -6.23
CA LEU A 63 -5.00 34.25 -5.21
C LEU A 63 -5.44 32.80 -4.94
N VAL A 64 -5.65 32.02 -6.02
CA VAL A 64 -5.97 30.58 -5.92
C VAL A 64 -4.82 29.80 -5.28
N ALA A 65 -3.56 30.10 -5.64
CA ALA A 65 -2.39 29.46 -5.05
C ALA A 65 -2.30 29.71 -3.53
N LEU A 66 -2.48 30.96 -3.10
CA LEU A 66 -2.52 31.33 -1.68
C LEU A 66 -3.66 30.66 -0.91
N CYS A 67 -4.80 30.41 -1.57
CA CYS A 67 -5.95 29.81 -0.93
C CYS A 67 -5.87 28.29 -0.83
N ARG A 68 -5.23 27.62 -1.79
CA ARG A 68 -4.87 26.19 -1.66
C ARG A 68 -3.91 25.94 -0.50
N HIS A 69 -3.07 26.92 -0.17
CA HIS A 69 -2.15 26.89 0.96
C HIS A 69 -2.62 27.82 2.09
N CYS A 70 -3.94 27.85 2.34
CA CYS A 70 -4.55 28.74 3.32
C CYS A 70 -3.92 28.52 4.72
N GLY A 71 -3.48 29.61 5.35
CA GLY A 71 -2.79 29.56 6.66
C GLY A 71 -1.30 29.24 6.59
N GLU A 72 -0.78 28.80 5.44
CA GLU A 72 0.65 28.56 5.22
C GLU A 72 1.36 29.80 4.66
N VAL A 73 2.69 29.85 4.80
CA VAL A 73 3.52 30.95 4.26
C VAL A 73 4.08 30.52 2.90
N MET A 74 3.65 31.18 1.84
CA MET A 74 4.19 30.98 0.49
C MET A 74 5.28 32.01 0.18
N SER A 75 6.49 31.54 -0.13
CA SER A 75 7.59 32.42 -0.55
C SER A 75 7.32 33.02 -1.94
N ALA A 76 8.03 34.10 -2.28
CA ALA A 76 7.94 34.69 -3.61
C ALA A 76 8.37 33.68 -4.69
N GLU A 77 9.40 32.88 -4.42
CA GLU A 77 9.87 31.80 -5.30
C GLU A 77 8.83 30.70 -5.50
N SER A 78 8.14 30.26 -4.43
CA SER A 78 7.08 29.25 -4.54
C SER A 78 5.87 29.78 -5.34
N LEU A 79 5.52 31.05 -5.19
CA LEU A 79 4.47 31.68 -6.00
C LEU A 79 4.90 31.85 -7.47
N LEU A 80 6.19 32.17 -7.72
CA LEU A 80 6.75 32.20 -9.07
C LEU A 80 6.67 30.82 -9.74
N GLN A 81 7.10 29.77 -9.05
CA GLN A 81 7.07 28.41 -9.58
C GLN A 81 5.63 27.92 -9.84
N ALA A 82 4.71 28.24 -8.93
CA ALA A 82 3.31 27.80 -9.05
C ALA A 82 2.53 28.57 -10.14
N CYS A 83 2.76 29.87 -10.28
CA CYS A 83 1.95 30.73 -11.15
C CYS A 83 2.67 31.16 -12.43
N TRP A 84 3.97 30.88 -12.60
CA TRP A 84 4.80 31.18 -13.78
C TRP A 84 5.79 30.03 -14.11
N PRO A 85 5.33 28.78 -14.35
CA PRO A 85 6.21 27.59 -14.40
C PRO A 85 7.26 27.56 -15.53
N ASN A 86 7.23 28.52 -16.47
CA ASN A 86 8.12 28.57 -17.64
C ASN A 86 8.79 29.95 -17.86
N GLU A 87 8.73 30.86 -16.87
CA GLU A 87 9.32 32.20 -17.00
C GLU A 87 10.39 32.42 -15.91
N VAL A 88 11.62 32.75 -16.29
CA VAL A 88 12.69 33.09 -15.34
C VAL A 88 12.52 34.56 -14.93
N LEU A 89 11.79 34.78 -13.84
CA LEU A 89 11.50 36.11 -13.30
C LEU A 89 12.10 36.25 -11.90
N GLY A 90 12.55 37.46 -11.52
CA GLY A 90 12.84 37.78 -10.11
C GLY A 90 11.55 38.08 -9.33
N ASP A 91 11.63 38.34 -8.02
CA ASP A 91 10.45 38.49 -7.12
C ASP A 91 9.49 39.67 -7.42
N ASN A 92 9.93 40.61 -8.25
CA ASN A 92 9.22 41.88 -8.49
C ASN A 92 7.77 41.72 -9.03
N PRO A 93 7.45 40.77 -9.93
CA PRO A 93 6.09 40.50 -10.37
C PRO A 93 5.18 39.99 -9.26
N VAL A 94 5.68 39.17 -8.34
CA VAL A 94 4.92 38.69 -7.17
C VAL A 94 4.55 39.87 -6.28
N HIS A 95 5.51 40.76 -6.00
CA HIS A 95 5.24 41.96 -5.19
C HIS A 95 4.17 42.86 -5.84
N LYS A 96 4.22 43.05 -7.16
CA LYS A 96 3.21 43.80 -7.91
C LYS A 96 1.83 43.15 -7.86
N VAL A 97 1.76 41.83 -8.05
CA VAL A 97 0.50 41.06 -7.99
C VAL A 97 -0.10 41.11 -6.59
N ILE A 98 0.70 40.94 -5.52
CA ILE A 98 0.21 41.05 -4.14
C ILE A 98 -0.28 42.47 -3.83
N ALA A 99 0.41 43.51 -4.30
CA ALA A 99 -0.05 44.89 -4.17
C ALA A 99 -1.34 45.15 -4.95
N GLY A 100 -1.55 44.48 -6.09
CA GLY A 100 -2.80 44.46 -6.85
C GLY A 100 -3.93 43.79 -6.09
N LEU A 101 -3.70 42.58 -5.58
CA LEU A 101 -4.67 41.82 -4.79
C LEU A 101 -5.09 42.56 -3.52
N ARG A 102 -4.17 43.21 -2.82
CA ARG A 102 -4.51 44.02 -1.65
C ARG A 102 -5.42 45.19 -2.00
N ARG A 103 -5.18 45.88 -3.12
CA ARG A 103 -6.07 46.94 -3.59
C ARG A 103 -7.45 46.40 -3.96
N ALA A 104 -7.50 45.27 -4.65
CA ALA A 104 -8.77 44.63 -5.05
C ALA A 104 -9.60 44.17 -3.84
N LEU A 105 -8.96 43.64 -2.80
CA LEU A 105 -9.63 43.16 -1.59
C LEU A 105 -9.92 44.26 -0.55
N GLY A 106 -9.39 45.47 -0.75
CA GLY A 106 -9.41 46.55 0.24
C GLY A 106 -8.57 46.25 1.49
N ASP A 107 -7.47 45.53 1.33
CA ASP A 107 -6.62 45.01 2.40
C ASP A 107 -5.43 45.94 2.71
N SER A 108 -5.01 46.00 3.98
CA SER A 108 -3.93 46.88 4.45
C SER A 108 -2.64 46.10 4.76
N VAL A 109 -1.49 46.67 4.43
CA VAL A 109 -0.18 46.08 4.79
C VAL A 109 0.10 46.15 6.29
N THR A 110 -0.38 47.21 6.96
CA THR A 110 -0.14 47.45 8.39
C THR A 110 -1.16 46.77 9.30
N GLN A 111 -2.35 46.45 8.78
CA GLN A 111 -3.41 45.70 9.46
C GLN A 111 -4.03 44.69 8.48
N PRO A 112 -3.33 43.58 8.18
CA PRO A 112 -3.78 42.65 7.14
C PRO A 112 -5.02 41.88 7.60
N ARG A 113 -6.08 41.97 6.81
CA ARG A 113 -7.33 41.22 6.98
C ARG A 113 -7.37 39.97 6.09
N TYR A 114 -6.69 39.99 4.94
CA TYR A 114 -6.70 38.88 3.97
C TYR A 114 -5.31 38.30 3.73
N ILE A 115 -4.32 39.14 3.38
CA ILE A 115 -2.96 38.73 3.02
C ILE A 115 -1.97 39.37 3.98
N GLU A 116 -1.35 38.56 4.83
CA GLU A 116 -0.28 38.95 5.73
C GLU A 116 1.10 38.82 5.03
N THR A 117 1.98 39.82 5.20
CA THR A 117 3.37 39.73 4.71
C THR A 117 4.30 39.38 5.87
N LEU A 118 4.94 38.21 5.80
CA LEU A 118 6.01 37.85 6.70
C LEU A 118 7.34 38.25 6.08
N ARG A 119 8.01 39.23 6.71
CA ARG A 119 9.26 39.82 6.17
C ARG A 119 10.30 38.74 5.88
N LYS A 120 10.82 38.73 4.65
CA LYS A 120 11.84 37.79 4.13
C LYS A 120 11.41 36.31 4.06
N GLN A 121 10.15 36.00 4.33
CA GLN A 121 9.63 34.63 4.27
C GLN A 121 8.56 34.48 3.19
N GLY A 122 7.69 35.49 3.00
CA GLY A 122 6.68 35.47 1.95
C GLY A 122 5.32 36.01 2.40
N TYR A 123 4.26 35.42 1.85
CA TYR A 123 2.89 35.85 2.03
C TYR A 123 2.04 34.73 2.60
N ARG A 124 1.16 35.06 3.53
CA ARG A 124 0.21 34.12 4.14
C ARG A 124 -1.21 34.64 3.99
N LEU A 125 -2.12 33.76 3.59
CA LEU A 125 -3.54 34.05 3.65
C LEU A 125 -4.05 33.85 5.08
N VAL A 126 -4.66 34.88 5.66
CA VAL A 126 -5.19 34.87 7.04
C VAL A 126 -6.72 34.90 7.11
N ALA A 127 -7.38 35.22 5.98
CA ALA A 127 -8.84 35.18 5.90
C ALA A 127 -9.36 33.74 5.77
N PRO A 128 -10.51 33.41 6.36
CA PRO A 128 -11.11 32.09 6.24
C PRO A 128 -11.56 31.84 4.80
N VAL A 129 -11.21 30.67 4.26
CA VAL A 129 -11.66 30.22 2.95
C VAL A 129 -12.78 29.20 3.14
N ARG A 130 -13.87 29.31 2.36
CA ARG A 130 -14.95 28.32 2.34
C ARG A 130 -15.30 27.97 0.91
N ALA A 131 -15.18 26.70 0.52
CA ALA A 131 -15.61 26.27 -0.80
C ALA A 131 -17.12 26.56 -1.01
N LEU A 132 -17.46 27.18 -2.15
CA LEU A 132 -18.83 27.29 -2.64
C LEU A 132 -18.93 26.29 -3.78
N ALA A 133 -19.39 25.07 -3.49
CA ALA A 133 -19.50 24.01 -4.48
C ALA A 133 -20.17 24.55 -5.76
N ASP A 134 -19.46 24.47 -6.88
CA ASP A 134 -19.83 25.15 -8.13
C ASP A 134 -20.76 24.31 -9.00
N HIS A 135 -21.41 23.30 -8.43
CA HIS A 135 -22.47 22.53 -9.07
C HIS A 135 -23.78 22.80 -8.32
N GLY A 136 -24.38 23.91 -8.76
CA GLY A 136 -25.80 24.29 -8.79
C GLY A 136 -26.69 23.89 -7.62
N ALA A 137 -27.33 24.88 -6.98
CA ALA A 137 -28.68 24.85 -6.42
C ALA A 137 -29.20 23.58 -5.67
N ARG A 138 -28.33 22.68 -5.21
CA ARG A 138 -28.68 21.49 -4.45
C ARG A 138 -28.66 21.85 -2.97
N GLY A 139 -29.78 22.43 -2.53
CA GLY A 139 -30.30 22.32 -1.17
C GLY A 139 -29.41 22.71 0.01
N LEU A 140 -28.68 23.84 -0.04
CA LEU A 140 -28.05 24.39 1.19
C LEU A 140 -29.02 25.15 2.11
N GLU A 141 -30.32 25.18 1.78
CA GLU A 141 -31.38 25.75 2.63
C GLU A 141 -32.47 24.71 2.90
N GLY A 142 -32.32 23.90 3.95
CA GLY A 142 -33.42 23.23 4.65
C GLY A 142 -34.40 22.37 3.85
N SER A 143 -34.09 22.03 2.59
CA SER A 143 -35.02 21.40 1.64
C SER A 143 -35.52 20.01 2.07
N ARG A 144 -34.83 19.37 3.03
CA ARG A 144 -35.20 18.06 3.60
C ARG A 144 -35.42 18.06 5.12
N ARG A 145 -35.77 19.21 5.72
CA ARG A 145 -36.09 19.24 7.17
C ARG A 145 -37.19 18.22 7.49
N GLY A 146 -36.91 17.33 8.46
CA GLY A 146 -37.82 16.28 8.89
C GLY A 146 -37.67 14.93 8.19
N LEU A 147 -36.79 14.80 7.19
CA LEU A 147 -36.44 13.52 6.56
C LEU A 147 -34.97 13.17 6.85
N SER A 148 -34.67 11.87 6.96
CA SER A 148 -33.28 11.41 7.12
C SER A 148 -32.49 11.68 5.83
N PRO A 149 -31.34 12.39 5.88
CA PRO A 149 -30.47 12.54 4.72
C PRO A 149 -29.63 11.27 4.46
N TYR A 150 -29.65 10.31 5.39
CA TYR A 150 -28.92 9.05 5.31
C TYR A 150 -29.90 7.89 5.07
N LEU A 151 -29.61 7.07 4.07
CA LEU A 151 -30.51 6.00 3.60
C LEU A 151 -30.21 4.63 4.21
N GLY A 152 -29.17 4.54 5.04
CA GLY A 152 -28.72 3.29 5.63
C GLY A 152 -28.12 2.35 4.58
N LEU A 153 -28.65 1.14 4.48
CA LEU A 153 -28.15 0.15 3.53
C LEU A 153 -28.72 0.28 2.10
N ALA A 154 -29.64 1.23 1.87
CA ALA A 154 -30.18 1.50 0.54
C ALA A 154 -29.21 2.36 -0.29
N ALA A 155 -29.20 2.16 -1.61
CA ALA A 155 -28.45 3.01 -2.54
C ALA A 155 -29.14 4.38 -2.70
N PHE A 156 -28.36 5.42 -3.01
CA PHE A 156 -28.92 6.74 -3.33
C PHE A 156 -29.47 6.72 -4.76
N GLY A 157 -30.78 6.95 -4.90
CA GLY A 157 -31.46 7.13 -6.19
C GLY A 157 -31.36 8.56 -6.75
N PRO A 158 -31.83 8.82 -7.99
CA PRO A 158 -31.85 10.14 -8.61
C PRO A 158 -32.59 11.21 -7.78
N GLU A 159 -33.62 10.81 -7.05
CA GLU A 159 -34.39 11.65 -6.14
C GLU A 159 -33.58 12.13 -4.94
N HIS A 160 -32.42 11.51 -4.65
CA HIS A 160 -31.53 11.85 -3.54
C HIS A 160 -30.32 12.71 -3.95
N ALA A 161 -30.35 13.25 -5.17
CA ALA A 161 -29.26 14.03 -5.74
C ALA A 161 -28.83 15.24 -4.90
N ASP A 162 -29.76 15.82 -4.14
CA ASP A 162 -29.61 16.99 -3.26
C ASP A 162 -28.90 16.69 -1.93
N VAL A 163 -28.82 15.42 -1.54
CA VAL A 163 -28.11 14.96 -0.32
C VAL A 163 -26.91 14.06 -0.64
N PHE A 164 -26.55 13.91 -1.92
CA PHE A 164 -25.40 13.13 -2.37
C PHE A 164 -24.16 14.01 -2.56
N PHE A 165 -23.16 13.85 -1.69
CA PHE A 165 -21.94 14.68 -1.66
C PHE A 165 -20.65 13.85 -1.63
N GLY A 166 -19.50 14.49 -1.87
CA GLY A 166 -18.18 13.86 -1.73
C GLY A 166 -17.71 13.04 -2.93
N ARG A 167 -18.46 13.06 -4.05
CA ARG A 167 -18.14 12.34 -5.29
C ARG A 167 -18.17 13.19 -6.55
N ASP A 168 -18.13 14.51 -6.40
CA ASP A 168 -18.31 15.44 -7.52
C ASP A 168 -17.25 15.27 -8.62
N GLU A 169 -15.98 15.07 -8.25
CA GLU A 169 -14.90 14.81 -9.20
C GLU A 169 -15.10 13.50 -9.98
N GLN A 170 -15.57 12.44 -9.31
CA GLN A 170 -15.83 11.16 -9.97
C GLN A 170 -17.05 11.23 -10.88
N VAL A 171 -18.10 11.98 -10.49
CA VAL A 171 -19.26 12.27 -11.35
C VAL A 171 -18.80 13.03 -12.59
N GLN A 172 -17.96 14.05 -12.42
CA GLN A 172 -17.43 14.84 -13.52
C GLN A 172 -16.56 13.99 -14.46
N SER A 173 -15.66 13.16 -13.92
CA SER A 173 -14.80 12.29 -14.73
C SER A 173 -15.61 11.24 -15.49
N LEU A 174 -16.63 10.67 -14.86
CA LEU A 174 -17.51 9.71 -15.50
C LEU A 174 -18.31 10.37 -16.64
N HIS A 175 -18.78 11.60 -16.44
CA HIS A 175 -19.45 12.40 -17.46
C HIS A 175 -18.52 12.72 -18.64
N GLU A 176 -17.28 13.14 -18.38
CA GLU A 176 -16.27 13.43 -19.42
C GLU A 176 -15.91 12.18 -20.22
N ARG A 177 -15.83 11.01 -19.58
CA ARG A 177 -15.58 9.75 -20.27
C ARG A 177 -16.75 9.39 -21.16
N LEU A 178 -17.98 9.52 -20.68
CA LEU A 178 -19.17 9.23 -21.49
C LEU A 178 -19.26 10.18 -22.70
N ASP A 179 -18.99 11.47 -22.51
CA ASP A 179 -18.93 12.47 -23.58
C ASP A 179 -17.85 12.12 -24.63
N ASN A 180 -16.66 11.73 -24.16
CA ASN A 180 -15.57 11.25 -25.01
C ASN A 180 -15.93 9.99 -25.81
N GLN A 181 -16.70 9.08 -25.23
CA GLN A 181 -17.15 7.86 -25.91
C GLN A 181 -18.27 8.15 -26.91
N TRP A 182 -19.17 9.09 -26.58
CA TRP A 182 -20.18 9.62 -27.51
C TRP A 182 -19.55 10.20 -28.77
N GLN A 183 -18.55 11.08 -28.63
CA GLN A 183 -17.86 11.70 -29.76
C GLN A 183 -17.10 10.68 -30.64
N ARG A 184 -16.67 9.54 -30.08
CA ARG A 184 -15.99 8.46 -30.80
C ARG A 184 -16.93 7.47 -31.47
N GLY A 185 -18.23 7.62 -31.23
CA GLY A 185 -19.30 6.81 -31.80
C GLY A 185 -19.46 5.42 -31.20
N HIS A 186 -19.02 5.25 -29.95
CA HIS A 186 -19.30 4.05 -29.16
C HIS A 186 -19.54 4.45 -27.69
N PRO A 187 -20.73 5.04 -27.36
CA PRO A 187 -21.01 5.61 -26.04
C PRO A 187 -21.23 4.54 -24.95
N GLN A 188 -20.18 3.83 -24.59
CA GLN A 188 -20.17 2.85 -23.52
C GLN A 188 -19.07 3.16 -22.50
N VAL A 189 -19.42 3.12 -21.20
CA VAL A 189 -18.45 3.19 -20.11
C VAL A 189 -18.68 2.04 -19.13
N VAL A 190 -17.59 1.39 -18.72
CA VAL A 190 -17.57 0.37 -17.67
C VAL A 190 -16.99 0.98 -16.40
N LEU A 191 -17.81 1.03 -15.34
CA LEU A 191 -17.44 1.48 -14.00
C LEU A 191 -17.06 0.26 -13.14
N LEU A 192 -15.79 0.19 -12.77
CA LEU A 192 -15.19 -0.84 -11.96
C LEU A 192 -14.99 -0.33 -10.53
N GLY A 193 -15.08 -1.20 -9.52
CA GLY A 193 -14.67 -0.85 -8.16
C GLY A 193 -14.98 -1.96 -7.14
N PRO A 194 -14.36 -1.95 -5.95
CA PRO A 194 -14.62 -2.93 -4.91
C PRO A 194 -16.09 -2.88 -4.42
N SER A 195 -16.53 -3.93 -3.72
CA SER A 195 -17.87 -3.92 -3.10
C SER A 195 -17.99 -2.75 -2.12
N GLY A 196 -19.18 -2.14 -2.03
CA GLY A 196 -19.41 -1.02 -1.10
C GLY A 196 -18.71 0.30 -1.43
N SER A 197 -18.04 0.47 -2.58
CA SER A 197 -17.38 1.74 -2.95
C SER A 197 -18.33 2.88 -3.37
N GLY A 198 -19.63 2.58 -3.52
CA GLY A 198 -20.67 3.54 -3.90
C GLY A 198 -20.94 3.66 -5.40
N LYS A 199 -20.62 2.64 -6.21
CA LYS A 199 -20.79 2.65 -7.68
C LYS A 199 -22.23 2.97 -8.13
N THR A 200 -23.21 2.24 -7.60
CA THR A 200 -24.63 2.46 -7.91
C THR A 200 -25.04 3.89 -7.54
N SER A 201 -24.76 4.34 -6.32
CA SER A 201 -25.07 5.71 -5.87
C SER A 201 -24.38 6.80 -6.72
N LEU A 202 -23.14 6.57 -7.17
CA LEU A 202 -22.42 7.50 -8.05
C LEU A 202 -23.15 7.72 -9.37
N VAL A 203 -23.65 6.64 -9.97
CA VAL A 203 -24.39 6.72 -11.24
C VAL A 203 -25.79 7.29 -11.00
N GLN A 204 -26.53 6.74 -10.04
CA GLN A 204 -27.93 7.07 -9.78
C GLN A 204 -28.14 8.49 -9.25
N ALA A 205 -27.45 8.89 -8.18
CA ALA A 205 -27.64 10.20 -7.53
C ALA A 205 -26.64 11.26 -8.01
N GLY A 206 -25.50 10.83 -8.54
CA GLY A 206 -24.49 11.71 -9.09
C GLY A 206 -24.72 12.02 -10.57
N LEU A 207 -24.49 11.03 -11.43
CA LEU A 207 -24.42 11.21 -12.88
C LEU A 207 -25.79 11.40 -13.57
N LEU A 208 -26.78 10.53 -13.30
CA LEU A 208 -28.07 10.57 -14.01
C LEU A 208 -28.79 11.93 -13.87
N PRO A 209 -28.86 12.56 -12.68
CA PRO A 209 -29.43 13.90 -12.53
C PRO A 209 -28.69 14.97 -13.34
N VAL A 210 -27.38 14.81 -13.56
CA VAL A 210 -26.60 15.71 -14.42
C VAL A 210 -26.93 15.46 -15.88
N LEU A 211 -27.08 14.21 -16.32
CA LEU A 211 -27.42 13.89 -17.71
C LEU A 211 -28.84 14.31 -18.10
N LEU A 212 -29.80 14.15 -17.19
CA LEU A 212 -31.22 14.45 -17.40
C LEU A 212 -31.60 15.92 -17.17
N ALA A 213 -30.66 16.75 -16.68
CA ALA A 213 -30.95 18.15 -16.41
C ALA A 213 -31.33 18.91 -17.71
N PRO A 214 -32.38 19.76 -17.69
CA PRO A 214 -32.82 20.47 -18.88
C PRO A 214 -31.76 21.43 -19.44
N ALA A 215 -31.84 21.68 -20.75
CA ALA A 215 -30.94 22.61 -21.44
C ALA A 215 -31.01 24.00 -20.79
N GLY A 216 -29.85 24.51 -20.33
CA GLY A 216 -29.75 25.79 -19.62
C GLY A 216 -29.65 25.69 -18.09
N SER A 217 -29.82 24.50 -17.50
CA SER A 217 -29.48 24.29 -16.08
C SER A 217 -27.98 24.50 -15.84
N PRO A 218 -27.58 25.08 -14.67
CA PRO A 218 -26.18 25.27 -14.34
C PRO A 218 -25.46 23.91 -14.32
N GLY A 219 -24.63 23.70 -15.33
CA GLY A 219 -23.82 22.51 -15.54
C GLY A 219 -22.80 22.80 -16.64
N PRO A 220 -21.81 21.92 -16.82
CA PRO A 220 -20.77 22.16 -17.82
C PRO A 220 -21.39 22.31 -19.22
N ALA A 221 -21.24 23.50 -19.81
CA ALA A 221 -21.74 23.79 -21.14
C ALA A 221 -21.00 22.95 -22.20
N GLY A 222 -21.73 22.40 -23.18
CA GLY A 222 -21.16 21.65 -24.30
C GLY A 222 -20.83 20.18 -24.03
N ARG A 223 -21.45 19.54 -23.03
CA ARG A 223 -21.28 18.10 -22.73
C ARG A 223 -22.56 17.30 -22.96
N VAL A 224 -22.40 16.01 -23.25
CA VAL A 224 -23.51 15.06 -23.51
C VAL A 224 -24.62 15.13 -22.45
N ARG A 225 -25.85 15.21 -22.92
CA ARG A 225 -27.10 15.14 -22.14
C ARG A 225 -27.89 13.92 -22.57
N SER A 226 -28.88 13.53 -21.78
CA SER A 226 -29.76 12.42 -22.08
C SER A 226 -31.23 12.83 -21.98
N PRO A 227 -32.11 12.39 -22.89
CA PRO A 227 -33.54 12.67 -22.82
C PRO A 227 -34.26 11.77 -21.80
N ALA A 228 -33.75 10.56 -21.57
CA ALA A 228 -34.30 9.58 -20.65
C ALA A 228 -33.19 8.68 -20.07
N ALA A 229 -33.43 8.02 -18.96
CA ALA A 229 -32.52 7.03 -18.41
C ALA A 229 -33.30 5.88 -17.76
N ALA A 230 -32.76 4.68 -17.85
CA ALA A 230 -33.29 3.51 -17.16
C ALA A 230 -32.16 2.68 -16.58
N THR A 231 -32.47 1.94 -15.52
CA THR A 231 -31.53 1.08 -14.82
C THR A 231 -32.08 -0.32 -14.74
N ILE A 232 -31.25 -1.28 -15.11
CA ILE A 232 -31.52 -2.70 -14.89
C ILE A 232 -30.50 -3.21 -13.86
N ASP A 233 -30.98 -3.69 -12.71
CA ASP A 233 -30.16 -4.49 -11.80
C ASP A 233 -30.16 -5.93 -12.32
N LEU A 234 -29.05 -6.33 -12.95
CA LEU A 234 -28.87 -7.67 -13.52
C LEU A 234 -28.76 -8.76 -12.43
N GLY A 235 -28.54 -8.34 -11.18
CA GLY A 235 -28.54 -9.20 -10.00
C GLY A 235 -29.82 -9.10 -9.16
N ALA A 236 -30.81 -8.30 -9.57
CA ALA A 236 -32.17 -8.36 -9.04
C ALA A 236 -32.94 -9.42 -9.82
N ASN A 237 -33.63 -10.28 -9.08
CA ASN A 237 -34.35 -11.40 -9.67
C ASN A 237 -35.60 -10.88 -10.37
N ASN A 238 -35.52 -10.79 -11.70
CA ASN A 238 -36.67 -10.52 -12.54
C ASN A 238 -37.40 -11.84 -12.75
N GLU A 239 -38.59 -11.99 -12.14
CA GLU A 239 -39.54 -13.11 -12.35
C GLU A 239 -39.83 -13.37 -13.85
N LEU A 240 -39.51 -12.37 -14.68
CA LEU A 240 -39.76 -12.23 -16.09
C LEU A 240 -38.58 -12.71 -17.00
N GLY A 241 -37.38 -12.95 -16.44
CA GLY A 241 -36.17 -13.30 -17.20
C GLY A 241 -35.45 -12.11 -17.84
N LEU A 242 -34.19 -12.31 -18.28
CA LEU A 242 -33.26 -11.23 -18.68
C LEU A 242 -33.81 -10.29 -19.77
N TRP A 243 -34.48 -10.84 -20.78
CA TRP A 243 -35.02 -10.06 -21.91
C TRP A 243 -36.26 -9.24 -21.53
N GLN A 244 -37.12 -9.77 -20.65
CA GLN A 244 -38.29 -9.04 -20.17
C GLN A 244 -37.89 -7.97 -19.17
N ALA A 245 -36.85 -8.20 -18.37
CA ALA A 245 -36.25 -7.17 -17.53
C ALA A 245 -35.70 -5.99 -18.35
N LEU A 246 -34.98 -6.31 -19.44
CA LEU A 246 -34.51 -5.30 -20.37
C LEU A 246 -35.68 -4.56 -21.01
N ALA A 247 -36.71 -5.28 -21.47
CA ALA A 247 -37.91 -4.68 -22.02
C ALA A 247 -38.62 -3.75 -21.02
N GLY A 248 -38.79 -4.18 -19.76
CA GLY A 248 -39.37 -3.35 -18.70
C GLY A 248 -38.60 -2.05 -18.50
N ALA A 249 -37.27 -2.13 -18.37
CA ALA A 249 -36.42 -0.95 -18.23
C ALA A 249 -36.50 -0.01 -19.44
N LEU A 250 -36.66 -0.54 -20.66
CA LEU A 250 -36.81 0.29 -21.87
C LEU A 250 -38.20 0.96 -21.95
N LEU A 251 -39.24 0.34 -21.40
CA LEU A 251 -40.59 0.90 -21.35
C LEU A 251 -40.73 2.02 -20.32
N ASP A 252 -39.84 2.06 -19.31
CA ASP A 252 -39.76 3.15 -18.33
C ASP A 252 -39.17 4.45 -18.93
N TRP A 253 -38.71 4.45 -20.19
CA TRP A 253 -38.23 5.67 -20.83
C TRP A 253 -39.38 6.57 -21.24
N GLU A 254 -39.37 7.79 -20.69
CA GLU A 254 -40.32 8.84 -21.00
C GLU A 254 -39.64 10.07 -21.60
N LEU A 255 -40.33 10.75 -22.50
CA LEU A 255 -39.88 11.96 -23.18
C LEU A 255 -41.01 13.00 -23.11
N GLY A 256 -40.86 13.98 -22.22
CA GLY A 256 -41.90 14.99 -21.98
C GLY A 256 -43.25 14.39 -21.56
N ASP A 257 -43.22 13.47 -20.58
CA ASP A 257 -44.36 12.71 -20.03
C ASP A 257 -45.03 11.70 -20.99
N ALA A 258 -44.40 11.41 -22.14
CA ALA A 258 -44.86 10.38 -23.07
C ALA A 258 -43.87 9.20 -23.14
N PRO A 259 -44.34 7.93 -23.09
CA PRO A 259 -43.46 6.77 -23.18
C PRO A 259 -42.81 6.68 -24.56
N LEU A 260 -41.48 6.52 -24.60
CA LEU A 260 -40.68 6.51 -25.81
C LEU A 260 -41.04 5.35 -26.74
N LEU A 261 -41.39 4.20 -26.16
CA LEU A 261 -41.74 2.96 -26.85
C LEU A 261 -43.21 2.61 -26.63
N SER A 262 -44.11 3.54 -26.94
CA SER A 262 -45.56 3.31 -26.86
C SER A 262 -46.03 2.13 -27.74
N GLY A 263 -47.04 1.39 -27.28
CA GLY A 263 -47.68 0.31 -28.03
C GLY A 263 -47.04 -1.09 -27.86
N TRP A 264 -45.98 -1.20 -27.07
CA TRP A 264 -45.35 -2.48 -26.73
C TRP A 264 -45.77 -2.99 -25.35
N SER A 265 -45.97 -4.30 -25.23
CA SER A 265 -45.96 -4.98 -23.92
C SER A 265 -44.55 -5.46 -23.58
N ILE A 266 -44.29 -5.77 -22.31
CA ILE A 266 -43.00 -6.33 -21.87
C ILE A 266 -42.67 -7.59 -22.66
N GLU A 267 -43.64 -8.48 -22.85
CA GLU A 267 -43.49 -9.76 -23.56
C GLU A 267 -43.21 -9.54 -25.05
N ALA A 268 -44.02 -8.72 -25.71
CA ALA A 268 -43.87 -8.44 -27.15
C ALA A 268 -42.52 -7.77 -27.46
N LEU A 269 -42.09 -6.84 -26.60
CA LEU A 269 -40.79 -6.20 -26.74
C LEU A 269 -39.66 -7.19 -26.46
N ALA A 270 -39.75 -8.02 -25.42
CA ALA A 270 -38.76 -9.05 -25.12
C ALA A 270 -38.57 -10.08 -26.25
N GLU A 271 -39.66 -10.46 -26.92
CA GLU A 271 -39.59 -11.31 -28.13
C GLU A 271 -38.91 -10.56 -29.28
N ARG A 272 -39.27 -9.29 -29.51
CA ARG A 272 -38.65 -8.47 -30.57
C ARG A 272 -37.17 -8.23 -30.33
N LEU A 273 -36.77 -7.97 -29.08
CA LEU A 273 -35.38 -7.83 -28.65
C LEU A 273 -34.55 -9.07 -28.99
N GLN A 274 -35.12 -10.26 -28.90
CA GLN A 274 -34.44 -11.50 -29.23
C GLN A 274 -34.39 -11.79 -30.74
N ALA A 275 -35.43 -11.39 -31.47
CA ALA A 275 -35.56 -11.68 -32.90
C ALA A 275 -34.83 -10.67 -33.80
N ASP A 276 -34.90 -9.37 -33.48
CA ASP A 276 -34.31 -8.28 -34.28
C ASP A 276 -33.99 -7.06 -33.39
N PRO A 277 -32.90 -7.12 -32.61
CA PRO A 277 -32.47 -6.01 -31.76
C PRO A 277 -32.25 -4.70 -32.52
N GLY A 278 -31.79 -4.79 -33.76
CA GLY A 278 -31.49 -3.63 -34.59
C GLY A 278 -32.73 -2.82 -34.98
N ASP A 279 -33.89 -3.46 -35.07
CA ASP A 279 -35.16 -2.77 -35.30
C ASP A 279 -35.61 -1.94 -34.11
N VAL A 280 -35.46 -2.49 -32.90
CA VAL A 280 -35.74 -1.76 -31.66
C VAL A 280 -34.85 -0.51 -31.58
N GLY A 281 -33.56 -0.63 -31.90
CA GLY A 281 -32.64 0.52 -31.97
C GLY A 281 -33.05 1.59 -32.99
N ARG A 282 -33.56 1.19 -34.16
CA ARG A 282 -34.11 2.13 -35.16
C ARG A 282 -35.40 2.80 -34.66
N GLN A 283 -36.28 2.06 -34.00
CA GLN A 283 -37.51 2.61 -33.42
C GLN A 283 -37.21 3.64 -32.32
N ILE A 284 -36.25 3.35 -31.44
CA ILE A 284 -35.75 4.31 -30.43
C ILE A 284 -35.29 5.59 -31.11
N ARG A 285 -34.43 5.51 -32.13
CA ARG A 285 -33.97 6.71 -32.87
C ARG A 285 -35.10 7.46 -33.57
N ALA A 286 -36.05 6.76 -34.17
CA ALA A 286 -37.20 7.37 -34.82
C ALA A 286 -38.09 8.12 -33.81
N ALA A 287 -38.32 7.53 -32.64
CA ALA A 287 -39.09 8.16 -31.56
C ALA A 287 -38.38 9.40 -31.00
N LEU A 288 -37.06 9.34 -30.79
CA LEU A 288 -36.24 10.49 -30.39
C LEU A 288 -36.32 11.62 -31.42
N LEU A 289 -36.20 11.30 -32.71
CA LEU A 289 -36.33 12.28 -33.80
C LEU A 289 -37.72 12.93 -33.84
N ALA A 290 -38.77 12.16 -33.61
CA ALA A 290 -40.15 12.66 -33.60
C ALA A 290 -40.48 13.54 -32.38
N GLY A 291 -39.81 13.31 -31.25
CA GLY A 291 -40.00 14.06 -30.00
C GLY A 291 -39.21 15.38 -29.92
N LEU A 292 -38.30 15.65 -30.86
CA LEU A 292 -37.48 16.87 -30.87
C LEU A 292 -38.27 18.08 -31.40
N PRO A 293 -38.18 19.27 -30.76
CA PRO A 293 -38.74 20.50 -31.32
C PRO A 293 -38.11 20.82 -32.69
N PRO A 294 -38.88 21.35 -33.66
CA PRO A 294 -38.33 21.76 -34.96
C PRO A 294 -37.25 22.83 -34.78
N GLY A 295 -36.01 22.49 -35.13
CA GLY A 295 -34.83 23.38 -35.03
C GLY A 295 -33.77 22.94 -34.00
N CYS A 296 -34.02 21.92 -33.18
CA CYS A 296 -33.02 21.33 -32.29
C CYS A 296 -32.13 20.33 -33.06
N GLY A 297 -30.84 20.66 -33.25
CA GLY A 297 -29.91 19.91 -34.11
C GLY A 297 -29.05 18.84 -33.43
N GLU A 298 -29.10 18.70 -32.10
CA GLU A 298 -28.31 17.69 -31.38
C GLU A 298 -29.20 16.54 -30.91
N LEU A 299 -29.17 15.44 -31.66
CA LEU A 299 -29.71 14.16 -31.21
C LEU A 299 -28.89 13.63 -30.04
N THR A 300 -29.52 13.44 -28.90
CA THR A 300 -28.96 12.71 -27.76
C THR A 300 -29.68 11.37 -27.60
N ALA A 301 -28.98 10.36 -27.09
CA ALA A 301 -29.54 9.03 -26.87
C ALA A 301 -29.92 8.81 -25.39
N PRO A 302 -30.94 8.00 -25.07
CA PRO A 302 -31.24 7.61 -23.71
C PRO A 302 -30.09 6.79 -23.09
N VAL A 303 -30.00 6.83 -21.76
CA VAL A 303 -28.98 6.09 -20.99
C VAL A 303 -29.57 4.78 -20.46
N LEU A 304 -28.85 3.69 -20.68
CA LEU A 304 -29.11 2.39 -20.06
C LEU A 304 -27.99 2.07 -19.07
N VAL A 305 -28.35 1.97 -17.79
CA VAL A 305 -27.44 1.54 -16.73
C VAL A 305 -27.60 0.04 -16.51
N LEU A 306 -26.54 -0.73 -16.78
CA LEU A 306 -26.44 -2.15 -16.47
C LEU A 306 -25.77 -2.28 -15.09
N ASP A 307 -26.56 -2.34 -14.02
CA ASP A 307 -26.03 -2.51 -12.67
C ASP A 307 -25.77 -3.99 -12.36
N ARG A 308 -24.78 -4.24 -11.49
CA ARG A 308 -24.34 -5.58 -11.05
C ARG A 308 -24.08 -6.54 -12.21
N LEU A 309 -23.32 -6.08 -13.20
CA LEU A 309 -22.92 -6.85 -14.37
C LEU A 309 -22.29 -8.21 -14.01
N GLU A 310 -21.64 -8.32 -12.85
CA GLU A 310 -21.11 -9.59 -12.37
C GLU A 310 -22.15 -10.71 -12.30
N ALA A 311 -23.43 -10.41 -12.07
CA ALA A 311 -24.49 -11.41 -12.06
C ALA A 311 -24.67 -12.09 -13.43
N LEU A 312 -24.56 -11.30 -14.51
CA LEU A 312 -24.59 -11.80 -15.88
C LEU A 312 -23.37 -12.68 -16.18
N LEU A 313 -22.18 -12.28 -15.71
CA LEU A 313 -20.91 -12.99 -15.92
C LEU A 313 -20.78 -14.30 -15.11
N VAL A 314 -21.76 -14.61 -14.25
CA VAL A 314 -21.81 -15.85 -13.44
C VAL A 314 -22.79 -16.87 -13.99
N LEU A 315 -23.68 -16.49 -14.91
CA LEU A 315 -24.63 -17.42 -15.51
C LEU A 315 -23.90 -18.51 -16.30
N ASP A 316 -24.29 -19.77 -16.08
CA ASP A 316 -23.80 -20.93 -16.83
C ASP A 316 -24.57 -21.07 -18.16
N ALA A 317 -24.54 -20.00 -18.96
CA ALA A 317 -25.32 -19.83 -20.20
C ALA A 317 -24.61 -18.88 -21.17
N ASP A 318 -23.40 -19.23 -21.61
CA ASP A 318 -22.53 -18.38 -22.45
C ASP A 318 -23.20 -17.85 -23.73
N ASP A 319 -24.08 -18.64 -24.36
CA ASP A 319 -24.83 -18.21 -25.54
C ASP A 319 -25.80 -17.06 -25.22
N LEU A 320 -26.53 -17.18 -24.11
CA LEU A 320 -27.48 -16.15 -23.67
C LEU A 320 -26.77 -14.85 -23.31
N VAL A 321 -25.65 -14.94 -22.58
CA VAL A 321 -24.83 -13.77 -22.22
C VAL A 321 -24.27 -13.09 -23.47
N SER A 322 -23.74 -13.89 -24.41
CA SER A 322 -23.19 -13.37 -25.67
C SER A 322 -24.24 -12.68 -26.53
N ARG A 323 -25.44 -13.27 -26.65
CA ARG A 323 -26.58 -12.68 -27.38
C ARG A 323 -27.06 -11.38 -26.73
N PHE A 324 -27.14 -11.33 -25.40
CA PHE A 324 -27.50 -10.12 -24.67
C PHE A 324 -26.50 -8.98 -24.90
N LEU A 325 -25.20 -9.26 -24.74
CA LEU A 325 -24.16 -8.24 -24.95
C LEU A 325 -24.09 -7.78 -26.41
N ALA A 326 -24.31 -8.67 -27.37
CA ALA A 326 -24.37 -8.32 -28.79
C ALA A 326 -25.57 -7.41 -29.12
N CYS A 327 -26.74 -7.65 -28.51
CA CYS A 327 -27.91 -6.78 -28.60
C CYS A 327 -27.57 -5.36 -28.12
N VAL A 328 -26.97 -5.23 -26.94
CA VAL A 328 -26.57 -3.94 -26.37
C VAL A 328 -25.51 -3.24 -27.24
N ASP A 329 -24.49 -3.95 -27.71
CA ASP A 329 -23.45 -3.37 -28.57
C ASP A 329 -24.02 -2.86 -29.90
N GLN A 330 -25.03 -3.53 -30.46
CA GLN A 330 -25.69 -3.09 -31.68
C GLN A 330 -26.36 -1.71 -31.48
N TRP A 331 -26.98 -1.44 -30.33
CA TRP A 331 -27.57 -0.14 -30.03
C TRP A 331 -26.53 0.95 -29.80
N VAL A 332 -25.44 0.62 -29.12
CA VAL A 332 -24.30 1.52 -28.91
C VAL A 332 -23.70 1.93 -30.25
N CYS A 333 -23.44 0.96 -31.16
CA CYS A 333 -22.93 1.24 -32.50
C CYS A 333 -23.89 2.08 -33.36
N GLN A 334 -25.20 1.90 -33.18
CA GLN A 334 -26.22 2.71 -33.86
C GLN A 334 -26.41 4.11 -33.27
N HIS A 335 -25.72 4.44 -32.18
CA HIS A 335 -25.94 5.67 -31.39
C HIS A 335 -27.40 5.80 -30.93
N ALA A 336 -28.07 4.67 -30.71
CA ALA A 336 -29.44 4.62 -30.24
C ALA A 336 -29.53 4.69 -28.72
N VAL A 337 -28.50 4.20 -28.01
CA VAL A 337 -28.45 4.12 -26.53
C VAL A 337 -27.02 4.39 -26.04
N MET A 338 -26.89 5.11 -24.94
CA MET A 338 -25.65 5.23 -24.17
C MET A 338 -25.64 4.21 -23.04
N VAL A 339 -24.53 3.50 -22.82
CA VAL A 339 -24.48 2.39 -21.85
C VAL A 339 -23.48 2.67 -20.75
N ILE A 340 -23.92 2.48 -19.51
CA ILE A 340 -23.05 2.50 -18.32
C ILE A 340 -23.16 1.14 -17.65
N ALA A 341 -22.08 0.37 -17.66
CA ALA A 341 -22.04 -0.95 -17.03
C ALA A 341 -21.27 -0.88 -15.72
N ILE A 342 -21.86 -1.37 -14.64
CA ILE A 342 -21.27 -1.36 -13.30
C ILE A 342 -20.84 -2.79 -12.95
N CYS A 343 -19.57 -2.98 -12.61
CA CYS A 343 -19.03 -4.30 -12.28
C CYS A 343 -18.05 -4.22 -11.10
N ARG A 344 -17.91 -5.31 -10.35
CA ARG A 344 -16.87 -5.44 -9.32
C ARG A 344 -15.50 -5.82 -9.92
N ASN A 345 -14.42 -5.39 -9.27
CA ASN A 345 -13.04 -5.62 -9.73
C ASN A 345 -12.62 -7.09 -9.76
N ASP A 346 -13.16 -7.91 -8.85
CA ASP A 346 -12.87 -9.35 -8.77
C ASP A 346 -13.42 -10.16 -9.94
N PHE A 347 -14.39 -9.62 -10.68
CA PHE A 347 -14.94 -10.24 -11.89
C PHE A 347 -14.23 -9.80 -13.17
N TYR A 348 -13.17 -8.99 -13.08
CA TYR A 348 -12.45 -8.48 -14.24
C TYR A 348 -11.94 -9.61 -15.17
N ALA A 349 -11.47 -10.73 -14.61
CA ALA A 349 -10.99 -11.85 -15.40
C ALA A 349 -12.08 -12.48 -16.29
N ARG A 350 -13.34 -12.49 -15.82
CA ARG A 350 -14.50 -12.95 -16.60
C ARG A 350 -14.98 -11.87 -17.56
N LEU A 351 -15.03 -10.62 -17.12
CA LEU A 351 -15.36 -9.47 -17.98
C LEU A 351 -14.42 -9.39 -19.19
N ALA A 352 -13.12 -9.64 -18.99
CA ALA A 352 -12.11 -9.60 -20.04
C ALA A 352 -12.26 -10.72 -21.10
N GLN A 353 -13.07 -11.75 -20.84
CA GLN A 353 -13.38 -12.80 -21.81
C GLN A 353 -14.40 -12.34 -22.86
N HIS A 354 -15.06 -11.19 -22.65
CA HIS A 354 -16.04 -10.64 -23.58
C HIS A 354 -15.47 -9.40 -24.29
N PRO A 355 -15.04 -9.52 -25.57
CA PRO A 355 -14.42 -8.42 -26.30
C PRO A 355 -15.27 -7.14 -26.38
N LEU A 356 -16.60 -7.29 -26.41
CA LEU A 356 -17.55 -6.18 -26.47
C LEU A 356 -17.44 -5.25 -25.26
N LEU A 357 -17.15 -5.77 -24.07
CA LEU A 357 -17.00 -4.98 -22.84
C LEU A 357 -15.60 -4.36 -22.69
N LEU A 358 -14.61 -4.81 -23.48
CA LEU A 358 -13.25 -4.25 -23.50
C LEU A 358 -13.07 -3.15 -24.55
N ARG A 359 -14.06 -2.94 -25.41
CA ARG A 359 -13.99 -1.94 -26.49
C ARG A 359 -13.81 -0.54 -25.90
N GLY A 360 -12.98 0.28 -26.54
CA GLY A 360 -12.72 1.65 -26.09
C GLY A 360 -11.89 1.77 -24.80
N LYS A 361 -11.45 0.66 -24.17
CA LYS A 361 -10.67 0.71 -22.91
C LYS A 361 -9.43 1.59 -23.00
N ALA A 362 -8.64 1.46 -24.08
CA ALA A 362 -7.45 2.27 -24.33
C ALA A 362 -7.76 3.79 -24.48
N HIS A 363 -9.03 4.12 -24.71
CA HIS A 363 -9.53 5.49 -24.90
C HIS A 363 -10.41 5.94 -23.73
N GLY A 364 -10.31 5.30 -22.57
CA GLY A 364 -10.98 5.75 -21.34
C GLY A 364 -12.40 5.23 -21.13
N ALA A 365 -12.87 4.23 -21.89
CA ALA A 365 -14.17 3.57 -21.67
C ALA A 365 -14.25 2.80 -20.34
N HIS A 366 -13.13 2.60 -19.63
CA HIS A 366 -13.11 1.96 -18.31
C HIS A 366 -12.69 2.98 -17.26
N MET A 367 -13.40 3.00 -16.13
CA MET A 367 -13.10 3.84 -14.98
C MET A 367 -13.08 2.98 -13.71
N ASP A 368 -11.98 3.03 -12.97
CA ASP A 368 -11.89 2.45 -11.63
C ASP A 368 -12.36 3.48 -10.60
N LEU A 369 -13.36 3.10 -9.80
CA LEU A 369 -13.85 3.87 -8.66
C LEU A 369 -13.10 3.46 -7.41
N GLU A 370 -12.18 4.32 -7.00
CA GLU A 370 -11.41 4.16 -5.78
C GLU A 370 -12.25 4.41 -4.52
N PRO A 371 -11.86 3.80 -3.37
CA PRO A 371 -12.36 4.20 -2.07
C PRO A 371 -12.27 5.72 -1.86
N PRO A 372 -13.23 6.34 -1.15
CA PRO A 372 -13.24 7.79 -0.96
C PRO A 372 -12.06 8.26 -0.09
N THR A 373 -11.55 9.45 -0.39
CA THR A 373 -10.52 10.12 0.42
C THR A 373 -11.10 10.63 1.74
N LEU A 374 -10.24 11.03 2.69
CA LEU A 374 -10.67 11.65 3.96
C LEU A 374 -11.57 12.87 3.72
N GLY A 375 -11.21 13.73 2.76
CA GLY A 375 -12.01 14.90 2.41
C GLY A 375 -13.39 14.53 1.86
N ALA A 376 -13.46 13.51 0.99
CA ALA A 376 -14.70 12.99 0.45
C ALA A 376 -15.61 12.38 1.54
N VAL A 377 -15.04 11.58 2.45
CA VAL A 377 -15.78 11.01 3.60
C VAL A 377 -16.32 12.11 4.51
N ALA A 378 -15.52 13.14 4.81
CA ALA A 378 -15.97 14.26 5.61
C ALA A 378 -17.15 15.02 4.95
N GLN A 379 -17.13 15.16 3.62
CA GLN A 379 -18.26 15.75 2.88
C GLN A 379 -19.51 14.85 2.92
N MET A 380 -19.35 13.54 2.75
CA MET A 380 -20.43 12.55 2.84
C MET A 380 -21.09 12.49 4.23
N ILE A 381 -20.36 12.88 5.29
CA ILE A 381 -20.90 12.96 6.65
C ILE A 381 -21.51 14.34 6.91
N ARG A 382 -20.78 15.43 6.63
CA ARG A 382 -21.14 16.76 7.13
C ARG A 382 -22.18 17.46 6.27
N LEU A 383 -22.12 17.30 4.95
CA LEU A 383 -22.97 18.06 4.04
C LEU A 383 -24.43 17.58 4.02
N PRO A 384 -24.73 16.26 4.00
CA PRO A 384 -26.12 15.80 4.14
C PRO A 384 -26.74 16.21 5.47
N ALA A 385 -25.99 16.10 6.58
CA ALA A 385 -26.43 16.59 7.89
C ALA A 385 -26.81 18.08 7.84
N ARG A 386 -25.95 18.90 7.24
CA ARG A 386 -26.21 20.34 7.10
C ARG A 386 -27.45 20.64 6.24
N ALA A 387 -27.65 19.89 5.15
CA ALA A 387 -28.82 20.03 4.29
C ALA A 387 -30.14 19.69 5.02
N ALA A 388 -30.10 18.72 5.94
CA ALA A 388 -31.22 18.33 6.79
C ALA A 388 -31.37 19.19 8.06
N GLY A 389 -30.41 20.07 8.38
CA GLY A 389 -30.41 20.89 9.60
C GLY A 389 -29.93 20.15 10.86
N LEU A 390 -29.21 19.04 10.70
CA LEU A 390 -28.66 18.24 11.80
C LEU A 390 -27.35 18.85 12.34
N VAL A 391 -27.11 18.67 13.63
CA VAL A 391 -25.86 19.05 14.31
C VAL A 391 -25.21 17.81 14.91
N PHE A 392 -23.87 17.77 14.95
CA PHE A 392 -23.13 16.69 15.59
C PHE A 392 -22.75 17.09 17.02
N GLY A 393 -23.02 16.20 17.97
CA GLY A 393 -22.64 16.38 19.37
C GLY A 393 -21.14 16.23 19.62
N THR A 394 -20.74 16.49 20.85
CA THR A 394 -19.37 16.31 21.35
C THR A 394 -19.29 15.23 22.41
N ASP A 395 -18.08 14.72 22.64
CA ASP A 395 -17.78 13.85 23.76
C ASP A 395 -18.06 14.55 25.13
N PRO A 396 -18.05 13.81 26.25
CA PRO A 396 -18.31 14.38 27.58
C PRO A 396 -17.35 15.53 27.98
N THR A 397 -16.17 15.61 27.37
CA THR A 397 -15.20 16.69 27.63
C THR A 397 -15.44 17.94 26.78
N GLY A 398 -16.25 17.84 25.70
CA GLY A 398 -16.50 18.92 24.75
C GLY A 398 -15.34 19.21 23.80
N LEU A 399 -14.28 18.41 23.82
CA LEU A 399 -13.06 18.61 23.03
C LEU A 399 -13.10 17.86 21.70
N HIS A 400 -13.86 16.77 21.62
CA HIS A 400 -13.94 15.92 20.43
C HIS A 400 -15.35 15.95 19.85
N ARG A 401 -15.42 16.23 18.55
CA ARG A 401 -16.70 16.23 17.83
C ARG A 401 -16.99 14.86 17.24
N LEU A 402 -18.27 14.47 17.25
CA LEU A 402 -18.70 13.17 16.72
C LEU A 402 -18.39 13.03 15.21
N ASP A 403 -18.50 14.10 14.43
CA ASP A 403 -18.21 14.03 12.99
C ASP A 403 -16.72 13.78 12.69
N ASP A 404 -15.80 14.30 13.51
CA ASP A 404 -14.36 13.97 13.39
C ASP A 404 -14.10 12.50 13.75
N ARG A 405 -14.78 11.98 14.78
CA ARG A 405 -14.70 10.56 15.19
C ARG A 405 -15.23 9.63 14.09
N LEU A 406 -16.38 9.94 13.51
CA LEU A 406 -16.97 9.18 12.39
C LEU A 406 -16.04 9.15 11.16
N CYS A 407 -15.38 10.28 10.85
CA CYS A 407 -14.39 10.32 9.77
C CYS A 407 -13.18 9.42 10.07
N ALA A 408 -12.66 9.46 11.30
CA ALA A 408 -11.51 8.66 11.71
C ALA A 408 -11.81 7.15 11.66
N ASP A 409 -12.99 6.75 12.15
CA ASP A 409 -13.40 5.34 12.18
C ASP A 409 -13.63 4.80 10.77
N ALA A 410 -14.24 5.61 9.88
CA ALA A 410 -14.45 5.25 8.47
C ALA A 410 -13.13 5.02 7.70
N LEU A 411 -12.01 5.63 8.11
CA LEU A 411 -10.70 5.41 7.47
C LEU A 411 -10.04 4.09 7.86
N GLN A 412 -10.41 3.53 9.01
CA GLN A 412 -9.81 2.30 9.53
C GLN A 412 -10.59 1.04 9.11
N THR A 413 -11.85 1.19 8.70
CA THR A 413 -12.76 0.09 8.38
C THR A 413 -12.78 -0.25 6.89
N ARG A 414 -12.69 -1.55 6.57
CA ARG A 414 -12.95 -2.08 5.21
C ARG A 414 -14.45 -2.02 4.90
N ASP A 415 -14.82 -1.56 3.71
CA ASP A 415 -16.22 -1.32 3.31
C ASP A 415 -16.93 -0.28 4.21
N ALA A 416 -16.23 0.81 4.53
CA ALA A 416 -16.72 1.84 5.45
C ALA A 416 -18.03 2.52 5.01
N LEU A 417 -18.29 2.68 3.71
CA LEU A 417 -19.44 3.48 3.25
C LEU A 417 -20.81 2.88 3.61
N PRO A 418 -21.11 1.59 3.38
CA PRO A 418 -22.35 0.97 3.85
C PRO A 418 -22.53 1.05 5.36
N LEU A 419 -21.46 0.80 6.14
CA LEU A 419 -21.49 0.89 7.60
C LEU A 419 -21.73 2.33 8.05
N LEU A 420 -21.08 3.29 7.41
CA LEU A 420 -21.22 4.71 7.71
C LEU A 420 -22.64 5.21 7.44
N GLN A 421 -23.23 4.87 6.30
CA GLN A 421 -24.60 5.24 6.00
C GLN A 421 -25.60 4.64 6.99
N TYR A 422 -25.39 3.38 7.37
CA TYR A 422 -26.20 2.72 8.38
C TYR A 422 -26.08 3.42 9.75
N THR A 423 -24.85 3.64 10.23
CA THR A 423 -24.63 4.26 11.53
C THR A 423 -25.14 5.70 11.59
N LEU A 424 -24.98 6.46 10.51
CA LEU A 424 -25.55 7.82 10.41
C LEU A 424 -27.07 7.82 10.39
N GLN A 425 -27.71 6.84 9.75
CA GLN A 425 -29.16 6.68 9.78
C GLN A 425 -29.65 6.32 11.20
N GLU A 426 -28.97 5.42 11.89
CA GLU A 426 -29.32 5.08 13.29
C GLU A 426 -29.13 6.27 14.23
N LEU A 427 -28.03 7.02 14.09
CA LEU A 427 -27.83 8.27 14.82
C LEU A 427 -28.94 9.28 14.54
N TYR A 428 -29.43 9.35 13.30
CA TYR A 428 -30.56 10.20 12.96
C TYR A 428 -31.85 9.73 13.65
N LEU A 429 -32.13 8.43 13.67
CA LEU A 429 -33.33 7.89 14.32
C LEU A 429 -33.29 8.07 15.85
N GLN A 430 -32.10 8.05 16.45
CA GLN A 430 -31.87 8.21 17.89
C GLN A 430 -31.43 9.64 18.28
N ARG A 431 -31.61 10.62 17.38
CA ARG A 431 -31.16 12.00 17.60
C ARG A 431 -31.81 12.64 18.84
N ALA A 432 -31.03 13.44 19.55
CA ALA A 432 -31.49 14.15 20.74
C ALA A 432 -32.36 15.37 20.36
N ALA A 433 -32.97 15.99 21.38
CA ALA A 433 -33.73 17.22 21.19
C ALA A 433 -32.87 18.31 20.53
N GLY A 434 -33.41 18.99 19.52
CA GLY A 434 -32.65 19.95 18.70
C GLY A 434 -31.98 19.35 17.45
N ASP A 435 -32.40 18.14 17.03
CA ASP A 435 -31.89 17.45 15.84
C ASP A 435 -30.37 17.15 15.91
N GLU A 436 -29.88 16.87 17.11
CA GLU A 436 -28.48 16.56 17.38
C GLU A 436 -28.19 15.05 17.27
N LEU A 437 -27.21 14.69 16.43
CA LEU A 437 -26.61 13.36 16.37
C LEU A 437 -25.63 13.23 17.54
N SER A 438 -26.02 12.52 18.59
CA SER A 438 -25.31 12.55 19.88
C SER A 438 -24.12 11.60 19.95
N TRP A 439 -23.06 12.02 20.65
CA TRP A 439 -21.90 11.17 20.94
C TRP A 439 -22.28 9.94 21.78
N ALA A 440 -23.16 10.12 22.76
CA ALA A 440 -23.59 9.05 23.65
C ALA A 440 -24.28 7.91 22.89
N ALA A 441 -25.15 8.24 21.93
CA ALA A 441 -25.79 7.23 21.08
C ALA A 441 -24.76 6.48 20.23
N TYR A 442 -23.75 7.17 19.69
CA TYR A 442 -22.69 6.53 18.91
C TYR A 442 -21.87 5.52 19.73
N GLU A 443 -21.47 5.89 20.95
CA GLU A 443 -20.77 4.99 21.87
C GLU A 443 -21.64 3.80 22.29
N GLU A 444 -22.92 4.04 22.58
CA GLU A 444 -23.85 2.96 22.96
C GLU A 444 -24.09 1.96 21.82
N MET A 445 -23.97 2.40 20.57
CA MET A 445 -24.01 1.53 19.38
C MET A 445 -22.72 0.72 19.19
N GLY A 446 -21.65 1.01 19.93
CA GLY A 446 -20.34 0.36 19.76
C GLY A 446 -19.54 0.91 18.57
N GLY A 447 -19.77 2.17 18.21
CA GLY A 447 -19.12 2.84 17.09
C GLY A 447 -19.55 2.32 15.71
N LEU A 448 -18.73 2.60 14.69
CA LEU A 448 -19.06 2.36 13.28
C LEU A 448 -19.33 0.87 12.97
N GLU A 449 -18.46 -0.03 13.42
CA GLU A 449 -18.62 -1.48 13.19
C GLU A 449 -19.68 -2.10 14.11
N GLY A 450 -19.81 -1.60 15.34
CA GLY A 450 -20.75 -2.13 16.33
C GLY A 450 -22.22 -1.89 16.00
N ALA A 451 -22.56 -0.80 15.31
CA ALA A 451 -23.95 -0.39 15.11
C ALA A 451 -24.82 -1.45 14.40
N ILE A 452 -24.29 -2.07 13.33
CA ILE A 452 -25.03 -3.10 12.58
C ILE A 452 -25.05 -4.44 13.33
N GLY A 453 -23.98 -4.73 14.09
CA GLY A 453 -23.90 -5.92 14.94
C GLY A 453 -24.90 -5.88 16.09
N LYS A 454 -25.05 -4.72 16.76
CA LYS A 454 -26.02 -4.49 17.83
C LYS A 454 -27.46 -4.71 17.33
N ARG A 455 -27.84 -4.13 16.18
CA ARG A 455 -29.18 -4.37 15.60
C ARG A 455 -29.41 -5.82 15.23
N ALA A 456 -28.40 -6.53 14.74
CA ALA A 456 -28.52 -7.95 14.45
C ALA A 456 -28.76 -8.77 15.73
N GLU A 457 -28.08 -8.44 16.83
CA GLU A 457 -28.36 -9.04 18.13
C GLU A 457 -29.74 -8.65 18.66
N ASP A 458 -30.15 -7.38 18.57
CA ASP A 458 -31.45 -6.91 19.06
C ASP A 458 -32.61 -7.56 18.29
N ALA A 459 -32.49 -7.68 16.96
CA ALA A 459 -33.47 -8.33 16.11
C ALA A 459 -33.66 -9.81 16.48
N VAL A 460 -32.58 -10.49 16.89
CA VAL A 460 -32.66 -11.88 17.34
C VAL A 460 -33.08 -11.98 18.81
N ALA A 461 -32.66 -11.07 19.68
CA ALA A 461 -33.04 -11.03 21.08
C ALA A 461 -34.55 -10.79 21.26
N ALA A 462 -35.18 -10.07 20.33
CA ALA A 462 -36.63 -9.86 20.29
C ALA A 462 -37.44 -11.14 19.94
N LEU A 463 -36.79 -12.19 19.42
CA LEU A 463 -37.45 -13.45 19.08
C LEU A 463 -37.57 -14.38 20.30
N PRO A 464 -38.60 -15.26 20.36
CA PRO A 464 -38.70 -16.31 21.36
C PRO A 464 -37.48 -17.27 21.39
N PRO A 465 -37.16 -17.91 22.53
CA PRO A 465 -35.96 -18.76 22.66
C PRO A 465 -35.85 -19.91 21.64
N ALA A 466 -36.98 -20.47 21.21
CA ALA A 466 -37.02 -21.51 20.17
C ALA A 466 -36.52 -20.99 18.81
N GLN A 467 -36.97 -19.79 18.42
CA GLN A 467 -36.57 -19.10 17.19
C GLN A 467 -35.12 -18.61 17.27
N GLN A 468 -34.67 -18.11 18.42
CA GLN A 468 -33.26 -17.76 18.62
C GLN A 468 -32.31 -18.95 18.38
N SER A 469 -32.73 -20.14 18.80
CA SER A 469 -31.96 -21.38 18.61
C SER A 469 -31.97 -21.88 17.15
N ALA A 470 -33.00 -21.51 16.38
CA ALA A 470 -33.13 -21.85 14.97
C ALA A 470 -32.09 -21.12 14.09
N LEU A 471 -31.61 -19.93 14.51
CA LEU A 471 -30.60 -19.18 13.77
C LEU A 471 -29.34 -20.01 13.47
N THR A 472 -28.85 -20.80 14.42
CA THR A 472 -27.64 -21.63 14.24
C THR A 472 -27.81 -22.68 13.13
N ARG A 473 -29.03 -23.14 12.87
CA ARG A 473 -29.35 -24.05 11.76
C ARG A 473 -29.41 -23.33 10.40
N LEU A 474 -29.71 -22.04 10.40
CA LEU A 474 -29.77 -21.20 9.19
C LEU A 474 -28.40 -20.68 8.72
N LEU A 475 -27.47 -20.44 9.65
CA LEU A 475 -26.13 -19.90 9.33
C LEU A 475 -25.37 -20.67 8.24
N PRO A 476 -25.36 -22.02 8.21
CA PRO A 476 -24.71 -22.77 7.12
C PRO A 476 -25.33 -22.50 5.75
N GLY A 477 -26.61 -22.15 5.68
CA GLY A 477 -27.31 -21.82 4.43
C GLY A 477 -27.09 -20.38 3.99
N LEU A 478 -26.86 -19.47 4.93
CA LEU A 478 -26.69 -18.02 4.68
C LEU A 478 -25.23 -17.58 4.53
N VAL A 479 -24.27 -18.40 4.97
CA VAL A 479 -22.84 -18.04 5.04
C VAL A 479 -21.98 -19.07 4.33
N GLY A 480 -21.05 -18.61 3.49
CA GLY A 480 -20.03 -19.42 2.82
C GLY A 480 -18.61 -18.85 2.99
N LEU A 481 -17.62 -19.60 2.55
CA LEU A 481 -16.20 -19.20 2.54
C LEU A 481 -15.55 -19.62 1.22
N THR A 482 -14.89 -18.68 0.54
CA THR A 482 -14.17 -18.97 -0.70
C THR A 482 -12.88 -19.78 -0.46
N SER A 483 -12.29 -19.65 0.72
CA SER A 483 -11.16 -20.43 1.21
C SER A 483 -11.10 -20.36 2.73
N GLU A 484 -10.27 -21.18 3.37
CA GLU A 484 -10.13 -21.19 4.83
C GLU A 484 -9.65 -19.83 5.38
N ASP A 485 -8.81 -19.08 4.67
CA ASP A 485 -8.41 -17.71 5.06
C ASP A 485 -9.22 -16.61 4.35
N GLY A 486 -10.23 -16.99 3.57
CA GLY A 486 -11.07 -16.07 2.80
C GLY A 486 -12.08 -15.30 3.65
N PRO A 487 -12.53 -14.11 3.22
CA PRO A 487 -13.63 -13.41 3.88
C PRO A 487 -14.94 -14.21 3.79
N PRO A 488 -15.85 -14.08 4.78
CA PRO A 488 -17.16 -14.69 4.70
C PRO A 488 -17.96 -14.08 3.54
N VAL A 489 -18.62 -14.92 2.77
CA VAL A 489 -19.49 -14.53 1.66
C VAL A 489 -20.94 -14.88 1.99
N ALA A 490 -21.87 -14.02 1.58
CA ALA A 490 -23.29 -14.27 1.74
C ALA A 490 -23.77 -15.32 0.74
N ARG A 491 -24.59 -16.27 1.19
CA ARG A 491 -25.24 -17.28 0.36
C ARG A 491 -26.74 -17.04 0.27
N TRP A 492 -27.33 -17.51 -0.82
CA TRP A 492 -28.76 -17.61 -0.99
C TRP A 492 -29.29 -18.84 -0.27
N LEU A 493 -30.31 -18.62 0.55
CA LEU A 493 -31.09 -19.64 1.23
C LEU A 493 -32.49 -19.66 0.61
N THR A 494 -32.87 -20.80 0.03
CA THR A 494 -34.21 -20.98 -0.56
C THR A 494 -35.25 -21.30 0.52
N ASP A 495 -36.51 -20.96 0.30
CA ASP A 495 -37.61 -21.24 1.22
C ASP A 495 -37.83 -22.74 1.40
N ASP A 496 -37.58 -23.54 0.35
CA ASP A 496 -37.61 -25.01 0.39
C ASP A 496 -36.57 -25.61 1.35
N ALA A 497 -35.51 -24.86 1.66
CA ALA A 497 -34.48 -25.29 2.60
C ALA A 497 -34.84 -24.99 4.07
N LEU A 498 -35.93 -24.25 4.33
CA LEU A 498 -36.41 -23.93 5.68
C LEU A 498 -37.19 -25.11 6.25
N ALA A 499 -36.64 -25.71 7.30
CA ALA A 499 -37.14 -26.98 7.85
C ALA A 499 -38.44 -26.83 8.65
N ASP A 500 -38.60 -25.72 9.38
CA ASP A 500 -39.69 -25.52 10.34
C ASP A 500 -40.24 -24.08 10.37
N ALA A 501 -41.30 -23.87 11.16
CA ALA A 501 -41.94 -22.56 11.30
C ALA A 501 -41.06 -21.55 12.06
N ASP A 502 -40.14 -22.01 12.90
CA ASP A 502 -39.26 -21.14 13.68
C ASP A 502 -38.17 -20.53 12.77
N GLU A 503 -37.61 -21.32 11.85
CA GLU A 503 -36.67 -20.85 10.83
C GLU A 503 -37.28 -19.78 9.92
N ARG A 504 -38.54 -19.96 9.50
CA ARG A 504 -39.29 -18.95 8.73
C ARG A 504 -39.52 -17.67 9.52
N ALA A 505 -39.82 -17.77 10.81
CA ALA A 505 -40.01 -16.60 11.68
C ALA A 505 -38.71 -15.81 11.86
N VAL A 506 -37.56 -16.49 12.00
CA VAL A 506 -36.24 -15.84 12.04
C VAL A 506 -35.95 -15.11 10.74
N VAL A 507 -36.14 -15.77 9.59
CA VAL A 507 -35.94 -15.14 8.28
C VAL A 507 -36.83 -13.91 8.12
N ALA A 508 -38.12 -14.02 8.45
CA ALA A 508 -39.06 -12.90 8.37
C ALA A 508 -38.63 -11.71 9.26
N ALA A 509 -38.17 -11.98 10.47
CA ALA A 509 -37.68 -10.94 11.38
C ALA A 509 -36.39 -10.28 10.87
N LEU A 510 -35.45 -11.05 10.33
CA LEU A 510 -34.22 -10.50 9.77
C LEU A 510 -34.46 -9.73 8.45
N VAL A 511 -35.46 -10.11 7.65
CA VAL A 511 -35.91 -9.35 6.48
C VAL A 511 -36.58 -8.04 6.91
N ALA A 512 -37.49 -8.09 7.90
CA ALA A 512 -38.14 -6.90 8.44
C ALA A 512 -37.12 -5.90 9.03
N SER A 513 -36.08 -6.43 9.68
CA SER A 513 -34.95 -5.66 10.21
C SER A 513 -33.95 -5.21 9.15
N ARG A 514 -34.16 -5.54 7.87
CA ARG A 514 -33.26 -5.22 6.73
C ARG A 514 -31.85 -5.77 6.89
N LEU A 515 -31.72 -6.94 7.50
CA LEU A 515 -30.47 -7.71 7.61
C LEU A 515 -30.39 -8.79 6.52
N LEU A 516 -31.56 -9.28 6.08
CA LEU A 516 -31.71 -10.13 4.90
C LEU A 516 -32.53 -9.40 3.81
N VAL A 517 -32.23 -9.69 2.55
CA VAL A 517 -33.04 -9.34 1.38
C VAL A 517 -33.75 -10.60 0.91
N ALA A 518 -35.08 -10.54 0.77
CA ALA A 518 -35.86 -11.57 0.12
C ALA A 518 -35.80 -11.42 -1.41
N GLY A 519 -35.80 -12.52 -2.15
CA GLY A 519 -35.80 -12.56 -3.61
C GLY A 519 -35.97 -13.99 -4.13
N GLN A 520 -35.78 -14.23 -5.43
CA GLN A 520 -35.88 -15.59 -6.01
C GLN A 520 -34.62 -16.08 -6.76
N MET A 521 -33.96 -17.15 -6.33
CA MET A 521 -32.85 -17.73 -7.10
C MET A 521 -33.34 -18.90 -7.95
N ASN A 522 -33.12 -18.88 -9.26
CA ASN A 522 -33.57 -19.91 -10.21
C ASN A 522 -35.08 -20.22 -10.15
N GLY A 523 -35.91 -19.20 -9.93
CA GLY A 523 -37.37 -19.33 -9.84
C GLY A 523 -37.88 -19.86 -8.50
N GLN A 524 -37.01 -20.07 -7.50
CA GLN A 524 -37.42 -20.41 -6.14
C GLN A 524 -37.27 -19.21 -5.18
N PRO A 525 -38.31 -18.88 -4.38
CA PRO A 525 -38.20 -17.83 -3.38
C PRO A 525 -37.19 -18.18 -2.28
N GLY A 526 -36.55 -17.16 -1.74
CA GLY A 526 -35.51 -17.29 -0.72
C GLY A 526 -34.99 -15.94 -0.24
N CYS A 527 -33.90 -15.98 0.52
CA CYS A 527 -33.28 -14.79 1.11
C CYS A 527 -31.74 -14.88 1.12
N ARG A 528 -31.08 -13.73 1.27
CA ARG A 528 -29.63 -13.62 1.49
C ARG A 528 -29.29 -12.44 2.38
N VAL A 529 -28.09 -12.41 2.93
CA VAL A 529 -27.59 -11.26 3.71
C VAL A 529 -27.45 -10.02 2.83
N VAL A 530 -27.95 -8.88 3.32
CA VAL A 530 -27.98 -7.59 2.60
C VAL A 530 -26.57 -7.12 2.23
N HIS A 531 -25.65 -7.23 3.17
CA HIS A 531 -24.25 -6.87 2.97
C HIS A 531 -23.32 -7.78 3.79
N GLU A 532 -22.16 -8.14 3.23
CA GLU A 532 -21.16 -8.98 3.93
C GLU A 532 -20.58 -8.34 5.19
N ALA A 533 -20.75 -7.02 5.35
CA ALA A 533 -20.38 -6.31 6.57
C ALA A 533 -21.14 -6.89 7.78
N VAL A 534 -22.41 -7.26 7.62
CA VAL A 534 -23.21 -7.92 8.67
C VAL A 534 -22.53 -9.20 9.15
N LEU A 535 -21.94 -9.99 8.25
CA LEU A 535 -21.26 -11.24 8.62
C LEU A 535 -19.98 -11.00 9.42
N ARG A 536 -19.35 -9.84 9.25
CA ARG A 536 -18.06 -9.50 9.87
C ARG A 536 -18.21 -8.75 11.19
N SER A 537 -19.32 -8.06 11.39
CA SER A 537 -19.57 -7.27 12.60
C SER A 537 -20.62 -7.86 13.54
N TRP A 538 -21.35 -8.91 13.13
CA TRP A 538 -22.31 -9.59 13.99
C TRP A 538 -21.60 -10.58 14.94
N PRO A 539 -21.51 -10.31 16.26
CA PRO A 539 -20.68 -11.08 17.19
C PRO A 539 -21.01 -12.59 17.23
N ARG A 540 -22.29 -12.95 17.17
CA ARG A 540 -22.70 -14.37 17.15
C ARG A 540 -22.26 -15.09 15.89
N VAL A 541 -22.32 -14.42 14.74
CA VAL A 541 -21.88 -14.97 13.45
C VAL A 541 -20.36 -15.05 13.36
N THR A 542 -19.64 -14.05 13.86
CA THR A 542 -18.16 -14.08 13.87
C THR A 542 -17.62 -15.17 14.79
N ALA A 543 -18.22 -15.36 15.97
CA ALA A 543 -17.88 -16.46 16.87
C ALA A 543 -18.17 -17.83 16.25
N TRP A 544 -19.32 -17.96 15.56
CA TRP A 544 -19.67 -19.18 14.83
C TRP A 544 -18.72 -19.45 13.66
N LEU A 545 -18.40 -18.43 12.87
CA LEU A 545 -17.44 -18.51 11.77
C LEU A 545 -16.05 -18.95 12.23
N ALA A 546 -15.56 -18.39 13.33
CA ALA A 546 -14.26 -18.76 13.89
C ALA A 546 -14.19 -20.26 14.27
N ARG A 547 -15.31 -20.84 14.71
CA ARG A 547 -15.40 -22.26 15.07
C ARG A 547 -15.53 -23.20 13.88
N HIS A 548 -16.25 -22.80 12.83
CA HIS A 548 -16.62 -23.70 11.72
C HIS A 548 -15.92 -23.40 10.39
N ARG A 549 -14.88 -22.55 10.41
CA ARG A 549 -14.16 -22.05 9.23
C ARG A 549 -13.64 -23.15 8.30
N ALA A 550 -12.94 -24.14 8.86
CA ALA A 550 -12.40 -25.27 8.10
C ALA A 550 -13.51 -26.14 7.48
N SER A 551 -14.57 -26.45 8.24
CA SER A 551 -15.73 -27.23 7.76
C SER A 551 -16.47 -26.51 6.63
N LEU A 552 -16.64 -25.19 6.73
CA LEU A 552 -17.30 -24.37 5.69
C LEU A 552 -16.47 -24.26 4.41
N ALA A 553 -15.15 -24.06 4.52
CA ALA A 553 -14.27 -24.06 3.36
C ALA A 553 -14.25 -25.43 2.66
N LEU A 554 -14.19 -26.51 3.44
CA LEU A 554 -14.27 -27.87 2.92
C LEU A 554 -15.61 -28.15 2.22
N ARG A 555 -16.72 -27.63 2.75
CA ARG A 555 -18.02 -27.73 2.09
C ARG A 555 -18.00 -27.07 0.71
N GLU A 556 -17.47 -25.85 0.61
CA GLU A 556 -17.38 -25.15 -0.69
C GLU A 556 -16.45 -25.91 -1.66
N GLN A 557 -15.38 -26.54 -1.17
CA GLN A 557 -14.51 -27.39 -1.97
C GLN A 557 -15.21 -28.69 -2.46
N LEU A 558 -16.13 -29.25 -1.67
CA LEU A 558 -16.90 -30.45 -2.02
C LEU A 558 -18.05 -30.16 -2.98
N GLN A 559 -18.59 -28.94 -2.98
CA GLN A 559 -19.79 -28.58 -3.73
C GLN A 559 -19.72 -28.93 -5.23
N PRO A 560 -18.63 -28.66 -5.98
CA PRO A 560 -18.54 -29.03 -7.39
C PRO A 560 -18.51 -30.55 -7.64
N TRP A 561 -18.13 -31.35 -6.66
CA TRP A 561 -18.15 -32.81 -6.75
C TRP A 561 -19.54 -33.37 -6.48
N VAL A 562 -20.22 -32.82 -5.48
CA VAL A 562 -21.62 -33.16 -5.16
C VAL A 562 -22.52 -32.84 -6.35
N GLN A 563 -22.41 -31.63 -6.93
CA GLN A 563 -23.22 -31.22 -8.08
C GLN A 563 -23.01 -32.14 -9.29
N ARG A 564 -21.76 -32.39 -9.69
CA ARG A 564 -21.47 -33.33 -10.79
C ARG A 564 -22.05 -34.72 -10.56
N TRP A 565 -22.06 -35.21 -9.32
CA TRP A 565 -22.65 -36.51 -9.00
C TRP A 565 -24.17 -36.51 -9.13
N LEU A 566 -24.85 -35.46 -8.66
CA LEU A 566 -26.29 -35.29 -8.81
C LEU A 566 -26.69 -35.17 -10.29
N ASP A 567 -26.02 -34.30 -11.05
CA ASP A 567 -26.25 -34.09 -12.49
C ASP A 567 -26.05 -35.39 -13.29
N GLY A 568 -25.06 -36.20 -12.86
CA GLY A 568 -24.80 -37.53 -13.42
C GLY A 568 -25.73 -38.64 -12.92
N GLY A 569 -26.90 -38.31 -12.35
CA GLY A 569 -27.88 -39.29 -11.89
C GLY A 569 -27.38 -40.17 -10.74
N CYS A 570 -26.55 -39.60 -9.87
CA CYS A 570 -25.90 -40.29 -8.75
C CYS A 570 -24.99 -41.47 -9.19
N ALA A 571 -24.43 -41.42 -10.40
CA ALA A 571 -23.60 -42.50 -10.94
C ALA A 571 -22.39 -42.81 -10.03
N PRO A 572 -22.13 -44.10 -9.70
CA PRO A 572 -21.01 -44.48 -8.83
C PRO A 572 -19.64 -44.02 -9.32
N ALA A 573 -19.47 -43.82 -10.63
CA ALA A 573 -18.21 -43.39 -11.25
C ALA A 573 -17.78 -41.99 -10.81
N LEU A 574 -18.73 -41.10 -10.49
CA LEU A 574 -18.53 -39.70 -10.13
C LEU A 574 -18.28 -39.48 -8.63
N LEU A 575 -18.33 -40.54 -7.82
CA LEU A 575 -17.97 -40.52 -6.40
C LEU A 575 -16.48 -40.24 -6.20
N LEU A 576 -16.13 -39.60 -5.08
CA LEU A 576 -14.75 -39.22 -4.78
C LEU A 576 -13.81 -40.44 -4.73
N PRO A 577 -12.65 -40.38 -5.41
CA PRO A 577 -11.62 -41.40 -5.31
C PRO A 577 -10.85 -41.28 -3.99
N ARG A 578 -9.96 -42.25 -3.71
CA ARG A 578 -9.04 -42.19 -2.56
C ARG A 578 -8.14 -40.95 -2.70
N SER A 579 -8.48 -39.89 -1.97
CA SER A 579 -7.82 -38.60 -1.99
C SER A 579 -7.81 -38.02 -0.57
N PRO A 580 -6.90 -37.08 -0.25
CA PRO A 580 -6.92 -36.36 1.02
C PRO A 580 -8.27 -35.68 1.29
N LEU A 581 -8.89 -35.13 0.25
CA LEU A 581 -10.20 -34.50 0.29
C LEU A 581 -11.30 -35.43 0.83
N LEU A 582 -11.33 -36.71 0.41
CA LEU A 582 -12.31 -37.68 0.91
C LEU A 582 -12.13 -37.96 2.40
N TRP A 583 -10.89 -38.06 2.90
CA TRP A 583 -10.64 -38.34 4.32
C TRP A 583 -11.03 -37.15 5.20
N GLN A 584 -10.60 -35.96 4.82
CA GLN A 584 -11.01 -34.71 5.48
C GLN A 584 -12.55 -34.58 5.48
N ALA A 585 -13.19 -34.84 4.34
CA ALA A 585 -14.65 -34.79 4.22
C ALA A 585 -15.37 -35.81 5.09
N VAL A 586 -14.86 -37.05 5.20
CA VAL A 586 -15.49 -38.08 6.05
C VAL A 586 -15.48 -37.63 7.50
N ASP A 587 -14.36 -37.14 8.02
CA ASP A 587 -14.25 -36.76 9.42
C ASP A 587 -15.14 -35.55 9.73
N SER A 588 -15.08 -34.48 8.91
CA SER A 588 -15.89 -33.27 9.10
C SER A 588 -17.40 -33.51 8.91
N VAL A 589 -17.81 -34.29 7.91
CA VAL A 589 -19.23 -34.61 7.68
C VAL A 589 -19.80 -35.46 8.82
N THR A 590 -19.00 -36.37 9.38
CA THR A 590 -19.47 -37.18 10.53
C THR A 590 -19.55 -36.38 11.83
N ALA A 591 -18.64 -35.43 12.04
CA ALA A 591 -18.65 -34.57 13.23
C ALA A 591 -19.79 -33.55 13.18
N GLU A 592 -20.06 -32.96 12.02
CA GLU A 592 -20.97 -31.82 11.87
C GLU A 592 -21.91 -31.97 10.64
N PRO A 593 -22.77 -33.00 10.57
CA PRO A 593 -23.57 -33.29 9.37
C PRO A 593 -24.52 -32.14 8.98
N GLY A 594 -25.00 -31.36 9.96
CA GLY A 594 -25.85 -30.19 9.73
C GLY A 594 -25.19 -29.07 8.92
N LEU A 595 -23.85 -29.00 8.88
CA LEU A 595 -23.14 -27.99 8.08
C LEU A 595 -23.12 -28.32 6.60
N PHE A 596 -23.15 -29.59 6.21
CA PHE A 596 -22.92 -30.03 4.83
C PHE A 596 -24.22 -30.31 4.06
N GLY A 597 -25.33 -30.53 4.76
CA GLY A 597 -26.63 -30.84 4.17
C GLY A 597 -26.75 -32.30 3.70
N PRO A 598 -27.98 -32.76 3.37
CA PRO A 598 -28.26 -34.18 3.12
C PRO A 598 -27.52 -34.74 1.90
N GLN A 599 -27.48 -33.99 0.80
CA GLN A 599 -26.86 -34.45 -0.45
C GLN A 599 -25.35 -34.68 -0.32
N ALA A 600 -24.64 -33.80 0.38
CA ALA A 600 -23.20 -33.95 0.61
C ALA A 600 -22.92 -35.12 1.58
N CYS A 601 -23.75 -35.30 2.60
CA CYS A 601 -23.67 -36.46 3.50
C CYS A 601 -23.84 -37.78 2.75
N ASP A 602 -24.82 -37.87 1.86
CA ASP A 602 -25.06 -39.04 1.02
C ASP A 602 -23.88 -39.29 0.06
N PHE A 603 -23.39 -38.24 -0.60
CA PHE A 603 -22.24 -38.32 -1.51
C PHE A 603 -20.99 -38.89 -0.83
N ILE A 604 -20.65 -38.40 0.37
CA ILE A 604 -19.49 -38.88 1.14
C ILE A 604 -19.72 -40.30 1.64
N THR A 605 -20.93 -40.64 2.07
CA THR A 605 -21.29 -41.99 2.49
C THR A 605 -21.15 -42.99 1.34
N CYS A 606 -21.68 -42.68 0.17
CA CYS A 606 -21.53 -43.47 -1.04
C CYS A 606 -20.07 -43.59 -1.48
N SER A 607 -19.30 -42.50 -1.44
CA SER A 607 -17.86 -42.49 -1.78
C SER A 607 -17.06 -43.41 -0.84
N ARG A 608 -17.33 -43.35 0.47
CA ARG A 608 -16.70 -44.21 1.48
C ARG A 608 -17.07 -45.68 1.29
N GLN A 609 -18.34 -45.98 0.99
CA GLN A 609 -18.80 -47.35 0.74
C GLN A 609 -18.16 -47.93 -0.53
N ARG A 610 -18.03 -47.15 -1.61
CA ARG A 610 -17.33 -47.55 -2.85
C ARG A 610 -15.87 -47.90 -2.57
N LEU A 611 -15.16 -47.08 -1.79
CA LEU A 611 -13.76 -47.36 -1.43
C LEU A 611 -13.64 -48.64 -0.59
N ARG A 612 -14.50 -48.85 0.39
CA ARG A 612 -14.54 -50.10 1.19
C ARG A 612 -14.80 -51.33 0.32
N ARG A 613 -15.72 -51.23 -0.65
CA ARG A 613 -15.97 -52.31 -1.63
C ARG A 613 -14.73 -52.57 -2.48
N LEU A 614 -14.13 -51.55 -3.09
CA LEU A 614 -12.93 -51.70 -3.91
C LEU A 614 -11.74 -52.29 -3.13
N LEU A 615 -11.54 -51.90 -1.88
CA LEU A 615 -10.52 -52.49 -1.02
C LEU A 615 -10.82 -53.97 -0.72
N ARG A 616 -12.07 -54.33 -0.40
CA ARG A 616 -12.47 -55.74 -0.20
C ARG A 616 -12.30 -56.58 -1.46
N TRP A 617 -12.64 -56.05 -2.63
CA TRP A 617 -12.40 -56.71 -3.92
C TRP A 617 -10.90 -56.87 -4.22
N ARG A 618 -10.06 -55.90 -3.84
CA ARG A 618 -8.59 -56.03 -3.94
C ARG A 618 -8.03 -57.07 -2.98
N TRP A 619 -8.57 -57.21 -1.76
CA TRP A 619 -8.17 -58.27 -0.83
C TRP A 619 -8.64 -59.65 -1.30
N ALA A 620 -9.85 -59.77 -1.88
CA ALA A 620 -10.32 -61.00 -2.50
C ALA A 620 -9.49 -61.38 -3.75
N ALA A 621 -9.14 -60.40 -4.58
CA ALA A 621 -8.24 -60.58 -5.73
C ALA A 621 -6.79 -60.92 -5.29
N ALA A 622 -6.30 -60.35 -4.19
CA ALA A 622 -4.99 -60.66 -3.62
C ALA A 622 -4.94 -62.06 -2.99
N ALA A 623 -6.03 -62.53 -2.37
CA ALA A 623 -6.15 -63.90 -1.86
C ALA A 623 -6.19 -64.93 -3.01
N GLY A 624 -6.90 -64.63 -4.10
CA GLY A 624 -6.86 -65.41 -5.34
C GLY A 624 -5.47 -65.39 -6.00
N ALA A 625 -4.79 -64.23 -5.98
CA ALA A 625 -3.42 -64.10 -6.44
C ALA A 625 -2.42 -64.87 -5.56
N ALA A 626 -2.64 -64.98 -4.24
CA ALA A 626 -1.76 -65.73 -3.33
C ALA A 626 -1.79 -67.26 -3.59
N ALA A 627 -2.96 -67.81 -3.95
CA ALA A 627 -3.08 -69.20 -4.39
C ALA A 627 -2.37 -69.43 -5.75
N LEU A 628 -2.42 -68.44 -6.64
CA LEU A 628 -1.64 -68.42 -7.88
C LEU A 628 -0.14 -68.27 -7.59
N VAL A 629 0.24 -67.49 -6.57
CA VAL A 629 1.63 -67.22 -6.15
C VAL A 629 2.34 -68.51 -5.76
N MET A 630 1.66 -69.42 -5.07
CA MET A 630 2.21 -70.70 -4.66
C MET A 630 2.47 -71.65 -5.85
N ALA A 631 1.70 -71.55 -6.94
CA ALA A 631 2.00 -72.20 -8.21
C ALA A 631 3.13 -71.49 -8.98
N THR A 632 3.29 -70.17 -8.80
CA THR A 632 4.34 -69.37 -9.45
C THR A 632 5.69 -69.35 -8.73
N VAL A 633 5.79 -69.73 -7.45
CA VAL A 633 7.08 -69.95 -6.76
C VAL A 633 7.88 -71.06 -7.46
N LEU A 634 7.15 -72.01 -8.08
CA LEU A 634 7.72 -73.04 -8.94
C LEU A 634 8.03 -72.53 -10.36
N ALA A 635 7.22 -71.61 -10.87
CA ALA A 635 7.49 -70.83 -12.08
C ALA A 635 8.36 -69.59 -11.79
N ALA A 636 9.40 -69.82 -10.98
CA ALA A 636 10.67 -69.20 -11.12
C ALA A 636 10.79 -67.74 -10.59
N PHE A 637 11.91 -67.35 -10.01
CA PHE A 637 13.24 -67.51 -10.62
C PHE A 637 13.33 -66.87 -12.04
N ARG A 638 12.22 -66.31 -12.55
CA ARG A 638 12.03 -65.73 -13.89
C ARG A 638 11.23 -64.43 -13.80
N ASN A 639 11.48 -63.58 -12.79
CA ASN A 639 10.91 -62.23 -12.78
C ASN A 639 11.65 -61.23 -11.89
N ALA A 640 12.98 -61.34 -11.84
CA ALA A 640 13.87 -60.39 -11.19
C ALA A 640 14.00 -59.05 -11.97
N GLN A 641 13.04 -58.67 -12.83
CA GLN A 641 13.18 -57.51 -13.73
C GLN A 641 12.06 -56.45 -13.71
N LEU A 642 10.97 -56.61 -12.95
CA LEU A 642 9.85 -55.65 -13.00
C LEU A 642 9.65 -54.83 -11.71
N ALA A 643 10.75 -54.36 -11.11
CA ALA A 643 10.71 -53.46 -9.96
C ALA A 643 10.76 -51.96 -10.33
N HIS A 644 10.84 -51.60 -11.62
CA HIS A 644 11.21 -50.23 -12.03
C HIS A 644 10.06 -49.26 -12.37
N ILE A 645 8.83 -49.71 -12.61
CA ILE A 645 7.78 -48.85 -13.22
C ILE A 645 6.92 -48.11 -12.18
N ALA A 646 6.93 -48.52 -10.90
CA ALA A 646 6.08 -47.92 -9.87
C ALA A 646 6.71 -46.68 -9.18
N SER A 647 8.02 -46.47 -9.25
CA SER A 647 8.70 -45.32 -8.65
C SER A 647 8.72 -44.07 -9.56
N GLU A 648 8.44 -44.22 -10.86
CA GLU A 648 8.50 -43.12 -11.82
C GLU A 648 7.30 -42.15 -11.73
N ARG A 649 6.09 -42.65 -11.45
CA ARG A 649 4.88 -41.80 -11.43
C ARG A 649 4.78 -40.89 -10.20
N ALA A 650 5.34 -41.29 -9.06
CA ALA A 650 5.40 -40.45 -7.85
C ALA A 650 6.52 -39.40 -7.94
N SER A 651 7.67 -39.79 -8.50
CA SER A 651 8.81 -38.88 -8.71
C SER A 651 8.57 -37.85 -9.81
N GLN A 652 7.72 -38.10 -10.82
CA GLN A 652 7.40 -37.12 -11.86
C GLN A 652 6.56 -35.93 -11.35
N SER A 653 5.58 -36.17 -10.47
CA SER A 653 4.74 -35.11 -9.87
C SER A 653 5.55 -34.19 -8.95
N GLN A 654 6.43 -34.75 -8.13
CA GLN A 654 7.31 -33.99 -7.22
C GLN A 654 8.47 -33.30 -7.96
N ARG A 655 9.00 -33.89 -9.05
CA ARG A 655 9.99 -33.24 -9.92
C ARG A 655 9.43 -32.02 -10.62
N LEU A 656 8.18 -32.05 -11.08
CA LEU A 656 7.50 -30.91 -11.69
C LEU A 656 7.27 -29.77 -10.68
N ALA A 657 6.84 -30.08 -9.44
CA ALA A 657 6.66 -29.06 -8.41
C ALA A 657 7.98 -28.40 -7.98
N SER A 658 9.04 -29.19 -7.77
CA SER A 658 10.38 -28.66 -7.44
C SER A 658 11.02 -27.90 -8.60
N PHE A 659 10.82 -28.35 -9.85
CA PHE A 659 11.28 -27.65 -11.05
C PHE A 659 10.56 -26.30 -11.23
N MET A 660 9.23 -26.26 -11.10
CA MET A 660 8.46 -25.03 -11.23
C MET A 660 8.80 -24.00 -10.15
N LEU A 661 9.16 -24.42 -8.92
CA LEU A 661 9.59 -23.49 -7.87
C LEU A 661 10.98 -22.90 -8.13
N GLY A 662 11.92 -23.69 -8.64
CA GLY A 662 13.26 -23.24 -9.00
C GLY A 662 13.26 -22.28 -10.19
N ASP A 663 12.60 -22.68 -11.29
CA ASP A 663 12.55 -21.91 -12.54
C ASP A 663 11.75 -20.60 -12.37
N LEU A 664 10.65 -20.63 -11.62
CA LEU A 664 9.87 -19.42 -11.31
C LEU A 664 10.64 -18.44 -10.42
N ALA A 665 11.43 -18.94 -9.47
CA ALA A 665 12.27 -18.08 -8.63
C ALA A 665 13.39 -17.41 -9.43
N ASP A 666 14.05 -18.14 -10.33
CA ASP A 666 15.09 -17.59 -11.20
C ASP A 666 14.53 -16.54 -12.17
N GLN A 667 13.28 -16.68 -12.62
CA GLN A 667 12.59 -15.68 -13.46
C GLN A 667 12.12 -14.44 -12.67
N LEU A 668 11.81 -14.57 -11.38
CA LEU A 668 11.33 -13.47 -10.55
C LEU A 668 12.45 -12.69 -9.85
N ARG A 669 13.64 -13.27 -9.67
CA ARG A 669 14.81 -12.65 -9.04
C ARG A 669 15.24 -11.33 -9.72
N PRO A 670 15.28 -11.19 -11.06
CA PRO A 670 15.65 -9.94 -11.73
C PRO A 670 14.62 -8.81 -11.57
N ILE A 671 13.36 -9.15 -11.28
CA ILE A 671 12.22 -8.21 -11.27
C ILE A 671 12.01 -7.63 -9.85
N GLY A 672 12.72 -8.14 -8.84
CA GLY A 672 12.67 -7.63 -7.46
C GLY A 672 11.34 -7.90 -6.75
N ARG A 673 10.51 -8.83 -7.24
CA ARG A 673 9.17 -9.15 -6.70
C ARG A 673 9.10 -10.54 -6.05
N LEU A 674 10.05 -10.84 -5.18
CA LEU A 674 10.09 -12.11 -4.45
C LEU A 674 8.94 -12.24 -3.42
N ASP A 675 8.34 -11.13 -2.99
CA ASP A 675 7.15 -11.10 -2.12
C ASP A 675 5.96 -11.93 -2.67
N LEU A 676 5.87 -12.07 -4.01
CA LEU A 676 4.81 -12.84 -4.68
C LEU A 676 4.96 -14.36 -4.49
N LEU A 677 6.13 -14.84 -4.05
CA LEU A 677 6.41 -16.26 -3.82
C LEU A 677 6.12 -16.71 -2.38
N GLY A 678 5.82 -15.79 -1.46
CA GLY A 678 5.72 -16.10 -0.03
C GLY A 678 4.67 -17.15 0.34
N SER A 679 3.49 -17.11 -0.30
CA SER A 679 2.41 -18.10 -0.07
C SER A 679 2.72 -19.46 -0.72
N ILE A 680 3.34 -19.44 -1.91
CA ILE A 680 3.74 -20.63 -2.67
C ILE A 680 4.90 -21.35 -1.95
N ALA A 681 5.85 -20.61 -1.40
CA ALA A 681 6.98 -21.12 -0.63
C ALA A 681 6.52 -21.87 0.64
N ARG A 682 5.48 -21.37 1.32
CA ARG A 682 4.90 -22.00 2.51
C ARG A 682 4.20 -23.32 2.16
N GLN A 683 3.42 -23.35 1.07
CA GLN A 683 2.85 -24.60 0.53
C GLN A 683 3.92 -25.60 0.06
N GLY A 684 5.04 -25.10 -0.46
CA GLY A 684 6.21 -25.91 -0.83
C GLY A 684 6.86 -26.62 0.37
N LEU A 685 6.95 -25.97 1.53
CA LEU A 685 7.45 -26.59 2.77
C LEU A 685 6.56 -27.76 3.24
N ASP A 686 5.24 -27.61 3.17
CA ASP A 686 4.30 -28.67 3.57
C ASP A 686 4.35 -29.88 2.62
N ALA A 687 4.51 -29.62 1.32
CA ALA A 687 4.68 -30.66 0.30
C ALA A 687 6.03 -31.40 0.42
N LEU A 688 7.06 -30.73 0.93
CA LEU A 688 8.41 -31.28 1.15
C LEU A 688 8.61 -31.84 2.57
N GLY A 689 7.69 -31.61 3.52
CA GLY A 689 7.87 -31.91 4.94
C GLY A 689 7.56 -33.35 5.37
N SER A 690 6.95 -34.17 4.52
CA SER A 690 6.34 -35.44 4.95
C SER A 690 6.84 -36.68 4.18
N GLY A 691 8.08 -37.11 4.49
CA GLY A 691 8.54 -38.47 4.15
C GLY A 691 10.04 -38.60 3.93
N GLN A 692 10.69 -39.51 4.66
CA GLN A 692 11.96 -40.10 4.25
C GLN A 692 11.68 -41.05 3.07
N LEU A 693 12.11 -40.67 1.86
CA LEU A 693 12.03 -41.51 0.69
C LEU A 693 13.13 -42.58 0.73
N ILE A 694 12.73 -43.83 0.55
CA ILE A 694 13.63 -44.97 0.36
C ILE A 694 14.15 -44.87 -1.08
N SER A 695 15.46 -44.64 -1.23
CA SER A 695 16.21 -44.41 -2.48
C SER A 695 15.88 -43.12 -3.25
N GLU A 696 16.31 -41.96 -2.72
CA GLU A 696 16.35 -40.72 -3.52
C GLU A 696 17.55 -40.76 -4.49
N LEU A 697 17.31 -40.48 -5.77
CA LEU A 697 18.37 -40.25 -6.73
C LEU A 697 19.10 -38.95 -6.36
N PRO A 698 20.43 -38.83 -6.56
CA PRO A 698 21.19 -37.61 -6.32
C PRO A 698 20.59 -36.32 -6.91
N ALA A 699 19.94 -36.44 -8.06
CA ALA A 699 19.26 -35.33 -8.73
C ALA A 699 18.05 -34.79 -7.95
N ASP A 700 17.28 -35.68 -7.32
CA ASP A 700 16.07 -35.32 -6.59
C ASP A 700 16.43 -34.61 -5.26
N VAL A 701 17.49 -35.09 -4.60
CA VAL A 701 18.07 -34.45 -3.40
C VAL A 701 18.53 -33.03 -3.71
N LEU A 702 19.26 -32.85 -4.82
CA LEU A 702 19.77 -31.55 -5.24
C LEU A 702 18.64 -30.57 -5.58
N GLN A 703 17.61 -31.02 -6.29
CA GLN A 703 16.46 -30.17 -6.62
C GLN A 703 15.65 -29.77 -5.38
N ARG A 704 15.47 -30.67 -4.41
CA ARG A 704 14.82 -30.34 -3.13
C ARG A 704 15.63 -29.32 -2.34
N ALA A 705 16.95 -29.48 -2.30
CA ALA A 705 17.82 -28.50 -1.66
C ALA A 705 17.71 -27.10 -2.31
N ARG A 706 17.66 -27.02 -3.65
CA ARG A 706 17.43 -25.74 -4.37
C ARG A 706 16.11 -25.08 -3.99
N ALA A 707 15.02 -25.84 -3.94
CA ALA A 707 13.71 -25.32 -3.53
C ALA A 707 13.74 -24.77 -2.10
N LEU A 708 14.38 -25.48 -1.17
CA LEU A 708 14.55 -25.01 0.21
C LEU A 708 15.41 -23.74 0.32
N VAL A 709 16.43 -23.58 -0.53
CA VAL A 709 17.22 -22.34 -0.61
C VAL A 709 16.37 -21.16 -1.09
N VAL A 710 15.53 -21.36 -2.12
CA VAL A 710 14.58 -20.35 -2.60
C VAL A 710 13.59 -19.96 -1.49
N ILE A 711 13.08 -20.94 -0.75
CA ILE A 711 12.20 -20.68 0.41
C ILE A 711 12.94 -19.82 1.45
N GLY A 712 14.19 -20.16 1.76
CA GLY A 712 15.04 -19.39 2.67
C GLY A 712 15.24 -17.94 2.22
N GLU A 713 15.53 -17.73 0.94
CA GLU A 713 15.67 -16.41 0.31
C GLU A 713 14.39 -15.56 0.39
N VAL A 714 13.24 -16.15 0.03
CA VAL A 714 11.93 -15.48 0.06
C VAL A 714 11.48 -15.18 1.49
N GLN A 715 11.73 -16.09 2.44
CA GLN A 715 11.40 -15.83 3.85
C GLN A 715 12.40 -14.87 4.52
N SER A 716 13.58 -14.67 3.93
CA SER A 716 14.55 -13.68 4.37
C SER A 716 14.24 -12.26 3.90
N THR A 717 13.30 -12.07 2.96
CA THR A 717 13.16 -10.76 2.30
C THR A 717 12.44 -9.71 3.17
N ARG A 718 13.21 -8.66 3.51
CA ARG A 718 12.85 -7.27 3.90
C ARG A 718 11.57 -7.04 4.71
N GLY A 719 11.57 -7.55 5.95
CA GLY A 719 10.72 -7.05 7.04
C GLY A 719 9.35 -7.71 7.20
N LYS A 720 8.94 -8.56 6.25
CA LYS A 720 7.66 -9.30 6.29
C LYS A 720 7.80 -10.80 6.56
N GLY A 721 9.01 -11.36 6.41
CA GLY A 721 9.26 -12.78 6.57
C GLY A 721 9.51 -13.26 8.01
N GLU A 722 9.43 -14.57 8.18
CA GLU A 722 9.68 -15.30 9.44
C GLU A 722 11.12 -15.85 9.44
N PRO A 723 12.09 -15.17 10.08
CA PRO A 723 13.51 -15.55 9.98
C PRO A 723 13.81 -16.94 10.52
N GLN A 724 12.99 -17.44 11.45
CA GLN A 724 13.12 -18.80 11.99
C GLN A 724 12.78 -19.86 10.93
N LEU A 725 11.72 -19.65 10.14
CA LEU A 725 11.37 -20.54 9.03
C LEU A 725 12.43 -20.52 7.94
N ALA A 726 12.97 -19.34 7.63
CA ALA A 726 14.06 -19.20 6.66
C ALA A 726 15.30 -20.02 7.08
N LEU A 727 15.74 -19.86 8.34
CA LEU A 727 16.89 -20.59 8.88
C LEU A 727 16.63 -22.11 8.92
N ALA A 728 15.41 -22.55 9.26
CA ALA A 728 15.05 -23.97 9.26
C ALA A 728 15.12 -24.60 7.86
N ALA A 729 14.59 -23.92 6.83
CA ALA A 729 14.65 -24.37 5.45
C ALA A 729 16.10 -24.47 4.94
N LEU A 730 16.92 -23.46 5.23
CA LEU A 730 18.34 -23.44 4.84
C LEU A 730 19.15 -24.54 5.55
N ALA A 731 18.90 -24.77 6.83
CA ALA A 731 19.53 -25.85 7.58
C ALA A 731 19.17 -27.22 6.98
N GLN A 732 17.91 -27.43 6.61
CA GLN A 732 17.46 -28.65 5.95
C GLN A 732 18.12 -28.83 4.58
N ALA A 733 18.25 -27.77 3.77
CA ALA A 733 18.92 -27.81 2.48
C ALA A 733 20.39 -28.26 2.63
N GLN A 734 21.10 -27.68 3.60
CA GLN A 734 22.49 -28.05 3.86
C GLN A 734 22.63 -29.48 4.37
N GLN A 735 21.72 -29.96 5.20
CA GLN A 735 21.73 -31.35 5.67
C GLN A 735 21.53 -32.33 4.51
N LEU A 736 20.63 -32.03 3.57
CA LEU A 736 20.44 -32.84 2.36
C LEU A 736 21.70 -32.88 1.50
N LEU A 737 22.34 -31.73 1.30
CA LEU A 737 23.56 -31.62 0.49
C LEU A 737 24.79 -32.24 1.16
N ALA A 738 24.89 -32.20 2.49
CA ALA A 738 25.97 -32.82 3.24
C ALA A 738 25.91 -34.36 3.19
N ASN A 739 24.70 -34.92 3.11
CA ASN A 739 24.48 -36.36 2.96
C ASN A 739 24.64 -36.84 1.51
N LEU A 740 24.71 -35.92 0.54
CA LEU A 740 24.91 -36.22 -0.85
C LEU A 740 26.40 -36.21 -1.19
N ASP A 741 26.92 -37.31 -1.75
CA ASP A 741 28.27 -37.30 -2.31
C ASP A 741 28.33 -36.33 -3.49
N ALA A 742 29.18 -35.32 -3.41
CA ALA A 742 29.38 -34.33 -4.47
C ALA A 742 29.72 -35.01 -5.81
N ALA A 743 30.46 -36.12 -5.80
CA ALA A 743 30.79 -36.86 -7.03
C ALA A 743 29.58 -37.59 -7.64
N ALA A 744 28.54 -37.85 -6.84
CA ALA A 744 27.30 -38.47 -7.29
C ALA A 744 26.26 -37.44 -7.76
N ALA A 745 26.49 -36.14 -7.55
CA ALA A 745 25.59 -35.10 -8.02
C ALA A 745 25.55 -35.05 -9.56
N PRO A 746 24.36 -34.95 -10.19
CA PRO A 746 24.23 -34.96 -11.66
C PRO A 746 24.89 -33.73 -12.32
N GLU A 747 24.95 -32.62 -11.58
CA GLU A 747 25.62 -31.38 -11.98
C GLU A 747 26.47 -30.88 -10.81
N LEU A 748 27.79 -30.97 -10.95
CA LEU A 748 28.72 -30.61 -9.87
C LEU A 748 28.71 -29.11 -9.55
N ALA A 749 28.63 -28.26 -10.58
CA ALA A 749 28.50 -26.81 -10.43
C ALA A 749 27.22 -26.42 -9.69
N ALA A 750 26.10 -27.06 -10.07
CA ALA A 750 24.81 -26.88 -9.42
C ALA A 750 24.82 -27.24 -7.92
N TYR A 751 25.49 -28.35 -7.57
CA TYR A 751 25.65 -28.78 -6.19
C TYR A 751 26.33 -27.70 -5.34
N TYR A 752 27.51 -27.25 -5.78
CA TYR A 752 28.26 -26.24 -5.03
C TYR A 752 27.58 -24.88 -5.02
N LYS A 753 26.95 -24.47 -6.13
CA LYS A 753 26.15 -23.23 -6.18
C LYS A 753 25.01 -23.26 -5.15
N THR A 754 24.30 -24.38 -5.05
CA THR A 754 23.20 -24.54 -4.09
C THR A 754 23.71 -24.59 -2.65
N LEU A 755 24.79 -25.32 -2.40
CA LEU A 755 25.43 -25.40 -1.08
C LEU A 755 25.93 -24.02 -0.62
N GLY A 756 26.56 -23.28 -1.52
CA GLY A 756 27.05 -21.93 -1.28
C GLY A 756 25.91 -20.95 -1.01
N ALA A 757 24.86 -20.95 -1.84
CA ALA A 757 23.69 -20.09 -1.67
C ALA A 757 22.97 -20.35 -0.34
N ALA A 758 22.85 -21.63 0.08
CA ALA A 758 22.26 -21.97 1.38
C ALA A 758 23.04 -21.35 2.56
N ALA A 759 24.37 -21.42 2.50
CA ALA A 759 25.24 -20.84 3.51
C ALA A 759 25.27 -19.30 3.47
N PHE A 760 25.23 -18.71 2.27
CA PHE A 760 25.16 -17.26 2.08
C PHE A 760 23.90 -16.67 2.73
N TRP A 761 22.71 -17.20 2.40
CA TRP A 761 21.46 -16.68 2.95
C TRP A 761 21.36 -16.86 4.46
N GLU A 762 21.85 -17.99 4.99
CA GLU A 762 21.94 -18.21 6.44
C GLU A 762 22.80 -17.11 7.08
N GLY A 763 23.98 -16.87 6.52
CA GLY A 763 24.90 -15.85 7.02
C GLY A 763 24.34 -14.43 6.90
N GLN A 764 23.61 -14.12 5.83
CA GLN A 764 22.96 -12.82 5.64
C GLN A 764 21.87 -12.58 6.70
N ILE A 765 21.00 -13.56 6.96
CA ILE A 765 19.98 -13.47 8.00
C ILE A 765 20.62 -13.24 9.38
N ARG A 766 21.68 -13.98 9.71
CA ARG A 766 22.41 -13.83 10.97
C ARG A 766 23.10 -12.47 11.08
N PHE A 767 23.66 -11.97 9.97
CA PHE A 767 24.27 -10.65 9.90
C PHE A 767 23.26 -9.54 10.16
N ASP A 768 22.06 -9.66 9.58
CA ASP A 768 20.96 -8.70 9.78
C ASP A 768 20.40 -8.76 11.21
N GLN A 769 20.42 -9.93 11.86
CA GLN A 769 20.10 -10.10 13.28
C GLN A 769 21.19 -9.57 14.23
N GLY A 770 22.37 -9.22 13.71
CA GLY A 770 23.52 -8.79 14.51
C GLY A 770 24.32 -9.93 15.14
N ASP A 771 23.98 -11.20 14.88
CA ASP A 771 24.76 -12.37 15.30
C ASP A 771 25.97 -12.56 14.38
N LEU A 772 26.96 -11.69 14.58
CA LEU A 772 28.17 -11.66 13.76
C LEU A 772 28.95 -12.97 13.87
N ALA A 773 28.86 -13.69 15.00
CA ALA A 773 29.54 -14.97 15.24
C ALA A 773 29.04 -16.03 14.25
N ALA A 774 27.75 -16.34 14.32
CA ALA A 774 27.10 -17.31 13.44
C ALA A 774 27.15 -16.89 11.96
N ALA A 775 27.00 -15.59 11.67
CA ALA A 775 27.14 -15.06 10.32
C ALA A 775 28.52 -15.40 9.73
N GLY A 776 29.58 -15.25 10.52
CA GLY A 776 30.95 -15.54 10.07
C GLY A 776 31.18 -17.03 9.80
N GLU A 777 30.61 -17.91 10.61
CA GLU A 777 30.67 -19.36 10.38
C GLU A 777 29.93 -19.78 9.10
N ALA A 778 28.76 -19.19 8.85
CA ALA A 778 28.01 -19.41 7.62
C ALA A 778 28.76 -18.88 6.38
N MET A 779 29.34 -17.68 6.44
CA MET A 779 30.13 -17.15 5.31
C MET A 779 31.43 -17.91 5.09
N ALA A 780 32.04 -18.49 6.13
CA ALA A 780 33.17 -19.40 5.99
C ALA A 780 32.78 -20.69 5.25
N ARG A 781 31.59 -21.25 5.53
CA ARG A 781 31.04 -22.39 4.78
C ARG A 781 30.75 -22.04 3.32
N TYR A 782 30.21 -20.85 3.05
CA TYR A 782 30.01 -20.36 1.68
C TYR A 782 31.34 -20.25 0.91
N ARG A 783 32.37 -19.62 1.51
CA ARG A 783 33.70 -19.55 0.92
C ARG A 783 34.28 -20.95 0.64
N LEU A 784 34.20 -21.85 1.62
CA LEU A 784 34.71 -23.22 1.48
C LEU A 784 34.03 -23.98 0.34
N ALA A 785 32.71 -23.85 0.20
CA ALA A 785 31.95 -24.45 -0.91
C ALA A 785 32.44 -23.93 -2.27
N CYS A 786 32.70 -22.62 -2.38
CA CYS A 786 33.23 -22.02 -3.62
C CYS A 786 34.68 -22.44 -3.92
N GLU A 787 35.53 -22.54 -2.89
CA GLU A 787 36.91 -23.04 -3.05
C GLU A 787 36.92 -24.50 -3.50
N GLN A 788 36.07 -25.34 -2.93
CA GLN A 788 35.90 -26.73 -3.36
C GLN A 788 35.35 -26.84 -4.77
N TRP A 789 34.37 -26.00 -5.14
CA TRP A 789 33.88 -25.90 -6.52
C TRP A 789 35.02 -25.61 -7.47
N LEU A 790 35.83 -24.58 -7.20
CA LEU A 790 36.94 -24.19 -8.05
C LEU A 790 38.04 -25.26 -8.11
N GLN A 791 38.30 -25.98 -7.02
CA GLN A 791 39.23 -27.12 -7.04
C GLN A 791 38.77 -28.24 -7.97
N ARG A 792 37.46 -28.51 -8.01
CA ARG A 792 36.88 -29.55 -8.88
C ARG A 792 36.69 -29.09 -10.32
N LEU A 793 36.40 -27.81 -10.52
CA LEU A 793 36.20 -27.18 -11.82
C LEU A 793 37.06 -25.90 -11.96
N PRO A 794 38.39 -26.03 -12.15
CA PRO A 794 39.32 -24.90 -12.09
C PRO A 794 39.12 -23.79 -13.12
N GLN A 795 38.43 -24.10 -14.21
CA GLN A 795 38.15 -23.15 -15.29
C GLN A 795 36.76 -22.52 -15.23
N ASP A 796 35.92 -22.95 -14.29
CA ASP A 796 34.54 -22.47 -14.16
C ASP A 796 34.52 -20.99 -13.72
N ALA A 797 33.94 -20.14 -14.57
CA ALA A 797 33.86 -18.71 -14.31
C ALA A 797 32.88 -18.39 -13.17
N ASP A 798 31.78 -19.16 -13.05
CA ASP A 798 30.77 -18.93 -12.01
C ASP A 798 31.35 -19.23 -10.63
N ALA A 799 32.15 -20.30 -10.50
CA ALA A 799 32.84 -20.64 -9.26
C ALA A 799 33.76 -19.50 -8.78
N ARG A 800 34.47 -18.85 -9.71
CA ARG A 800 35.34 -17.70 -9.39
C ARG A 800 34.54 -16.46 -9.00
N THR A 801 33.43 -16.21 -9.69
CA THR A 801 32.51 -15.10 -9.39
C THR A 801 31.93 -15.25 -7.99
N GLU A 802 31.39 -16.43 -7.67
CA GLU A 802 30.81 -16.76 -6.35
C GLU A 802 31.86 -16.70 -5.24
N LEU A 803 33.09 -17.18 -5.47
CA LEU A 803 34.19 -17.01 -4.51
C LEU A 803 34.49 -15.53 -4.23
N GLY A 804 34.46 -14.69 -5.28
CA GLY A 804 34.58 -13.24 -5.15
C GLY A 804 33.48 -12.62 -4.29
N PHE A 805 32.24 -13.10 -4.39
CA PHE A 805 31.14 -12.66 -3.51
C PHE A 805 31.31 -13.16 -2.07
N ALA A 806 31.68 -14.42 -1.88
CA ALA A 806 31.93 -15.01 -0.57
C ALA A 806 33.01 -14.25 0.22
N LEU A 807 34.12 -13.89 -0.45
CA LEU A 807 35.19 -13.09 0.16
C LEU A 807 34.71 -11.68 0.51
N ASN A 808 33.86 -11.06 -0.31
CA ASN A 808 33.29 -9.74 -0.02
C ASN A 808 32.38 -9.81 1.23
N SER A 809 31.55 -10.84 1.35
CA SER A 809 30.70 -11.06 2.53
C SER A 809 31.50 -11.38 3.79
N GLN A 810 32.59 -12.15 3.69
CA GLN A 810 33.49 -12.37 4.81
C GLN A 810 34.16 -11.04 5.24
N GLY A 811 34.54 -10.21 4.28
CA GLY A 811 35.08 -8.87 4.53
C GLY A 811 34.11 -7.96 5.27
N SER A 812 32.82 -7.95 4.91
CA SER A 812 31.81 -7.12 5.58
C SER A 812 31.54 -7.57 7.02
N ILE A 813 31.60 -8.87 7.30
CA ILE A 813 31.53 -9.42 8.67
C ILE A 813 32.76 -9.02 9.47
N ALA A 814 33.96 -9.19 8.91
CA ALA A 814 35.20 -8.78 9.56
C ALA A 814 35.18 -7.28 9.89
N LEU A 815 34.71 -6.45 8.95
CA LEU A 815 34.52 -5.01 9.15
C LEU A 815 33.60 -4.71 10.35
N ARG A 816 32.43 -5.35 10.44
CA ARG A 816 31.50 -5.17 11.59
C ARG A 816 32.09 -5.68 12.91
N ARG A 817 32.94 -6.70 12.89
CA ARG A 817 33.65 -7.22 14.07
C ARG A 817 34.85 -6.35 14.49
N ALA A 818 35.17 -5.31 13.71
CA ALA A 818 36.38 -4.50 13.83
C ALA A 818 37.69 -5.27 13.59
N ASP A 819 37.66 -6.32 12.76
CA ASP A 819 38.84 -7.03 12.27
C ASP A 819 39.28 -6.44 10.91
N TRP A 820 39.96 -5.30 10.97
CA TRP A 820 40.35 -4.53 9.79
C TRP A 820 41.32 -5.27 8.88
N ALA A 821 42.20 -6.08 9.46
CA ALA A 821 43.20 -6.82 8.72
C ALA A 821 42.53 -7.91 7.87
N GLN A 822 41.63 -8.69 8.49
CA GLN A 822 40.86 -9.70 7.76
C GLN A 822 39.92 -9.05 6.73
N ALA A 823 39.30 -7.91 7.07
CA ALA A 823 38.48 -7.16 6.12
C ALA A 823 39.28 -6.72 4.89
N ALA A 824 40.47 -6.12 5.10
CA ALA A 824 41.36 -5.70 4.02
C ALA A 824 41.73 -6.86 3.11
N GLN A 825 42.20 -7.96 3.70
CA GLN A 825 42.60 -9.15 2.96
C GLN A 825 41.45 -9.70 2.11
N SER A 826 40.26 -9.81 2.70
CA SER A 826 39.09 -10.39 2.03
C SER A 826 38.61 -9.51 0.88
N PHE A 827 38.49 -8.19 1.09
CA PHE A 827 38.07 -7.27 0.04
C PHE A 827 39.11 -7.13 -1.09
N GLN A 828 40.41 -7.15 -0.77
CA GLN A 828 41.47 -7.12 -1.79
C GLN A 828 41.46 -8.39 -2.64
N ALA A 829 41.32 -9.56 -2.00
CA ALA A 829 41.20 -10.83 -2.72
C ALA A 829 39.96 -10.88 -3.61
N ALA A 830 38.81 -10.41 -3.09
CA ALA A 830 37.57 -10.29 -3.87
C ALA A 830 37.73 -9.37 -5.09
N LEU A 831 38.35 -8.20 -4.91
CA LEU A 831 38.57 -7.24 -5.99
C LEU A 831 39.50 -7.82 -7.06
N ALA A 832 40.61 -8.46 -6.67
CA ALA A 832 41.55 -9.06 -7.61
C ALA A 832 40.90 -10.14 -8.48
N LEU A 833 40.06 -11.00 -7.89
CA LEU A 833 39.31 -12.03 -8.63
C LEU A 833 38.32 -11.40 -9.63
N LYS A 834 37.53 -10.41 -9.18
CA LYS A 834 36.52 -9.76 -10.02
C LYS A 834 37.14 -8.94 -11.15
N GLN A 835 38.28 -8.29 -10.91
CA GLN A 835 39.02 -7.57 -11.95
C GLN A 835 39.60 -8.52 -13.00
N ALA A 836 40.13 -9.68 -12.59
CA ALA A 836 40.60 -10.70 -13.53
C ALA A 836 39.47 -11.24 -14.40
N LEU A 837 38.27 -11.47 -13.81
CA LEU A 837 37.07 -11.88 -14.55
C LEU A 837 36.57 -10.79 -15.50
N LEU A 838 36.52 -9.53 -15.05
CA LEU A 838 36.10 -8.39 -15.86
C LEU A 838 37.07 -8.14 -17.02
N ALA A 839 38.37 -8.37 -16.84
CA ALA A 839 39.35 -8.28 -17.92
C ALA A 839 39.09 -9.33 -19.02
N ALA A 840 38.60 -10.51 -18.65
CA ALA A 840 38.18 -11.53 -19.60
C ALA A 840 36.80 -11.24 -20.23
N GLN A 841 35.93 -10.51 -19.53
CA GLN A 841 34.56 -10.18 -19.97
C GLN A 841 34.23 -8.68 -19.80
N PRO A 842 34.83 -7.77 -20.59
CA PRO A 842 34.78 -6.33 -20.31
C PRO A 842 33.39 -5.68 -20.40
N GLN A 843 32.42 -6.37 -20.98
CA GLN A 843 31.04 -5.89 -21.16
C GLN A 843 30.08 -6.44 -20.11
N ASP A 844 30.54 -7.30 -19.19
CA ASP A 844 29.69 -7.83 -18.13
C ASP A 844 29.33 -6.75 -17.11
N VAL A 845 28.05 -6.37 -17.09
CA VAL A 845 27.51 -5.36 -16.19
C VAL A 845 27.52 -5.81 -14.74
N SER A 846 27.25 -7.08 -14.46
CA SER A 846 27.26 -7.62 -13.10
C SER A 846 28.66 -7.58 -12.51
N LEU A 847 29.68 -7.91 -13.30
CA LEU A 847 31.08 -7.80 -12.87
C LEU A 847 31.52 -6.34 -12.66
N LYS A 848 31.05 -5.39 -13.49
CA LYS A 848 31.31 -3.95 -13.27
C LYS A 848 30.70 -3.46 -11.94
N ASP A 849 29.43 -3.80 -11.67
CA ASP A 849 28.78 -3.49 -10.39
C ASP A 849 29.54 -4.15 -9.21
N ALA A 850 29.95 -5.41 -9.36
CA ALA A 850 30.66 -6.14 -8.32
C ALA A 850 32.06 -5.58 -8.01
N VAL A 851 32.78 -5.06 -9.02
CA VAL A 851 34.07 -4.36 -8.85
C VAL A 851 33.85 -3.04 -8.13
N ALA A 852 32.87 -2.23 -8.55
CA ALA A 852 32.54 -0.95 -7.90
C ALA A 852 32.15 -1.16 -6.42
N SER A 853 31.40 -2.21 -6.12
CA SER A 853 31.06 -2.59 -4.74
C SER A 853 32.31 -2.90 -3.90
N SER A 854 33.24 -3.72 -4.41
CA SER A 854 34.49 -4.02 -3.67
C SER A 854 35.41 -2.81 -3.51
N GLN A 855 35.46 -1.91 -4.49
CA GLN A 855 36.15 -0.62 -4.36
C GLN A 855 35.52 0.26 -3.27
N THR A 856 34.19 0.28 -3.18
CA THR A 856 33.46 1.03 -2.14
C THR A 856 33.82 0.55 -0.74
N TRP A 857 33.87 -0.77 -0.53
CA TRP A 857 34.28 -1.37 0.75
C TRP A 857 35.73 -1.06 1.12
N LEU A 858 36.65 -1.16 0.16
CA LEU A 858 38.06 -0.79 0.37
C LEU A 858 38.22 0.71 0.63
N GLY A 859 37.40 1.56 0.00
CA GLY A 859 37.38 2.99 0.24
C GLY A 859 36.96 3.31 1.68
N LEU A 860 35.89 2.68 2.17
CA LEU A 860 35.48 2.80 3.58
C LEU A 860 36.59 2.32 4.53
N LEU A 861 37.21 1.18 4.25
CA LEU A 861 38.28 0.65 5.10
C LEU A 861 39.50 1.59 5.14
N ALA A 862 39.91 2.13 3.99
CA ALA A 862 40.98 3.13 3.91
C ALA A 862 40.65 4.36 4.75
N ARG A 863 39.38 4.82 4.76
CA ARG A 863 38.92 5.93 5.62
C ARG A 863 39.07 5.58 7.11
N LEU A 864 38.58 4.42 7.54
CA LEU A 864 38.68 3.96 8.93
C LEU A 864 40.14 3.83 9.41
N GLN A 865 41.05 3.49 8.49
CA GLN A 865 42.49 3.38 8.75
C GLN A 865 43.24 4.73 8.67
N GLY A 866 42.55 5.83 8.36
CA GLY A 866 43.17 7.16 8.27
C GLY A 866 43.90 7.44 6.95
N GLU A 867 43.50 6.78 5.86
CA GLU A 867 43.99 6.99 4.49
C GLU A 867 42.92 7.67 3.60
N PRO A 868 42.44 8.90 3.92
CA PRO A 868 41.29 9.50 3.23
C PRO A 868 41.53 9.84 1.75
N HIS A 869 42.79 10.04 1.34
CA HIS A 869 43.15 10.19 -0.08
C HIS A 869 42.90 8.91 -0.87
N ARG A 870 43.40 7.78 -0.37
CA ARG A 870 43.19 6.46 -0.96
C ARG A 870 41.70 6.08 -0.94
N ALA A 871 41.00 6.44 0.14
CA ALA A 871 39.56 6.27 0.24
C ALA A 871 38.85 6.97 -0.93
N LEU A 872 39.14 8.26 -1.14
CA LEU A 872 38.51 9.04 -2.21
C LEU A 872 38.83 8.49 -3.61
N GLU A 873 40.08 8.08 -3.87
CA GLU A 873 40.47 7.47 -5.15
C GLU A 873 39.64 6.21 -5.49
N LEU A 874 39.46 5.32 -4.51
CA LEU A 874 38.66 4.10 -4.67
C LEU A 874 37.18 4.42 -4.88
N LEU A 875 36.64 5.38 -4.13
CA LEU A 875 35.24 5.79 -4.19
C LEU A 875 34.92 6.52 -5.51
N ASP A 876 35.83 7.35 -6.01
CA ASP A 876 35.70 8.03 -7.31
C ASP A 876 35.69 7.01 -8.46
N ALA A 877 36.58 6.01 -8.42
CA ALA A 877 36.59 4.93 -9.42
C ALA A 877 35.27 4.12 -9.44
N ALA A 878 34.74 3.79 -8.25
CA ALA A 878 33.44 3.14 -8.12
C ALA A 878 32.31 4.04 -8.65
N HIS A 879 32.37 5.34 -8.37
CA HIS A 879 31.32 6.30 -8.72
C HIS A 879 31.19 6.48 -10.23
N VAL A 880 32.31 6.60 -10.94
CA VAL A 880 32.33 6.65 -12.42
C VAL A 880 31.65 5.41 -13.00
N THR A 881 32.03 4.23 -12.50
CA THR A 881 31.47 2.95 -12.98
C THR A 881 29.95 2.88 -12.77
N LEU A 882 29.46 3.17 -11.55
CA LEU A 882 28.01 3.10 -11.26
C LEU A 882 27.20 4.16 -12.01
N LEU A 883 27.75 5.36 -12.25
CA LEU A 883 27.08 6.39 -13.05
C LEU A 883 26.94 5.98 -14.52
N GLU A 884 27.98 5.40 -15.11
CA GLU A 884 27.92 4.88 -16.49
C GLU A 884 26.85 3.79 -16.62
N LEU A 885 26.82 2.86 -15.66
CA LEU A 885 25.81 1.80 -15.63
C LEU A 885 24.40 2.37 -15.46
N GLN A 886 24.19 3.33 -14.55
CA GLN A 886 22.89 3.97 -14.35
C GLN A 886 22.40 4.72 -15.60
N ARG A 887 23.30 5.37 -16.35
CA ARG A 887 22.94 6.02 -17.62
C ARG A 887 22.55 5.00 -18.68
N SER A 888 23.23 3.85 -18.73
CA SER A 888 22.95 2.80 -19.71
C SER A 888 21.65 2.03 -19.42
N ARG A 889 21.23 1.96 -18.15
CA ARG A 889 20.05 1.20 -17.69
C ARG A 889 19.24 1.96 -16.63
N PRO A 890 18.49 3.00 -17.01
CA PRO A 890 17.78 3.87 -16.07
C PRO A 890 16.62 3.18 -15.33
N GLY A 891 16.16 2.01 -15.78
CA GLY A 891 15.05 1.25 -15.18
C GLY A 891 15.42 0.39 -13.97
N GLU A 892 16.71 0.28 -13.61
CA GLU A 892 17.16 -0.53 -12.48
C GLU A 892 17.27 0.31 -11.20
N PHE A 893 16.15 0.49 -10.48
CA PHE A 893 16.04 1.43 -9.36
C PHE A 893 16.87 1.08 -8.12
N VAL A 894 17.26 -0.18 -7.93
CA VAL A 894 18.16 -0.59 -6.83
C VAL A 894 19.50 0.14 -6.92
N ARG A 895 20.01 0.41 -8.13
CA ARG A 895 21.27 1.12 -8.33
C ARG A 895 21.23 2.58 -7.86
N LEU A 896 20.04 3.19 -7.77
CA LEU A 896 19.88 4.52 -7.17
C LEU A 896 20.29 4.52 -5.69
N HIS A 897 19.94 3.44 -4.98
CA HIS A 897 20.32 3.27 -3.57
C HIS A 897 21.83 3.09 -3.43
N ASP A 898 22.44 2.22 -4.24
CA ASP A 898 23.90 1.99 -4.22
C ASP A 898 24.70 3.26 -4.53
N LEU A 899 24.25 4.06 -5.50
CA LEU A 899 24.83 5.37 -5.82
C LEU A 899 24.74 6.34 -4.64
N GLY A 900 23.59 6.37 -3.95
CA GLY A 900 23.39 7.18 -2.76
C GLY A 900 24.31 6.77 -1.62
N ALA A 901 24.37 5.47 -1.31
CA ALA A 901 25.24 4.93 -0.26
C ALA A 901 26.74 5.18 -0.55
N LEU A 902 27.16 5.03 -1.81
CA LEU A 902 28.52 5.36 -2.25
C LEU A 902 28.82 6.85 -2.06
N GLN A 903 27.90 7.73 -2.46
CA GLN A 903 28.08 9.18 -2.31
C GLN A 903 28.15 9.63 -0.85
N VAL A 904 27.43 8.98 0.06
CA VAL A 904 27.61 9.20 1.52
C VAL A 904 29.07 8.94 1.92
N ARG A 905 29.66 7.82 1.50
CA ARG A 905 31.08 7.50 1.82
C ARG A 905 32.05 8.48 1.20
N ARG A 906 31.74 8.94 0.00
CA ARG A 906 32.55 9.94 -0.71
C ARG A 906 32.50 11.30 -0.01
N ALA A 907 31.33 11.73 0.46
CA ALA A 907 31.15 12.92 1.28
C ALA A 907 31.94 12.83 2.60
N GLU A 908 31.89 11.68 3.28
CA GLU A 908 32.68 11.41 4.48
C GLU A 908 34.19 11.52 4.20
N ALA A 909 34.70 10.89 3.14
CA ALA A 909 36.13 10.98 2.79
C ALA A 909 36.56 12.41 2.40
N LEU A 910 35.69 13.17 1.73
CA LEU A 910 35.92 14.59 1.44
C LEU A 910 35.94 15.43 2.73
N HIS A 911 35.08 15.10 3.70
CA HIS A 911 35.06 15.74 5.01
C HIS A 911 36.38 15.49 5.76
N ASP A 912 36.87 14.25 5.79
CA ASP A 912 38.14 13.88 6.43
C ASP A 912 39.37 14.55 5.76
N LEU A 913 39.27 14.91 4.47
CA LEU A 913 40.26 15.74 3.75
C LEU A 913 40.12 17.26 4.04
N GLY A 914 39.19 17.63 4.92
CA GLY A 914 38.80 19.00 5.20
C GLY A 914 38.09 19.69 4.05
N LYS A 915 37.70 19.01 2.96
CA LYS A 915 37.02 19.63 1.80
C LYS A 915 35.53 19.85 2.09
N LEU A 916 35.23 20.64 3.11
CA LEU A 916 33.89 20.78 3.72
C LEU A 916 32.78 21.16 2.73
N VAL A 917 33.03 22.10 1.82
CA VAL A 917 32.04 22.49 0.80
C VAL A 917 31.75 21.35 -0.17
N ALA A 918 32.79 20.69 -0.69
CA ALA A 918 32.64 19.55 -1.58
C ALA A 918 32.02 18.34 -0.88
N ALA A 919 32.28 18.16 0.42
CA ALA A 919 31.64 17.14 1.25
C ALA A 919 30.15 17.40 1.40
N ALA A 920 29.74 18.66 1.64
CA ALA A 920 28.33 19.05 1.68
C ALA A 920 27.64 18.82 0.32
N ASP A 921 28.27 19.20 -0.79
CA ASP A 921 27.73 18.96 -2.14
C ASP A 921 27.57 17.45 -2.43
N ALA A 922 28.59 16.65 -2.12
CA ALA A 922 28.50 15.20 -2.29
C ALA A 922 27.42 14.56 -1.42
N MET A 923 27.17 15.11 -0.21
CA MET A 923 26.09 14.66 0.66
C MET A 923 24.71 15.07 0.14
N ASP A 924 24.58 16.25 -0.47
CA ASP A 924 23.34 16.68 -1.14
C ASP A 924 23.01 15.76 -2.32
N ASP A 925 24.02 15.38 -3.11
CA ASP A 925 23.88 14.38 -4.17
C ASP A 925 23.47 13.02 -3.59
N ALA A 926 24.08 12.61 -2.49
CA ALA A 926 23.78 11.34 -1.82
C ALA A 926 22.32 11.24 -1.37
N THR A 927 21.81 12.26 -0.69
CA THR A 927 20.41 12.29 -0.21
C THR A 927 19.42 12.39 -1.37
N ALA A 928 19.77 13.09 -2.46
CA ALA A 928 18.95 13.12 -3.68
C ALA A 928 18.84 11.76 -4.38
N TRP A 929 19.92 10.95 -4.39
CA TRP A 929 19.86 9.57 -4.88
C TRP A 929 19.01 8.67 -3.98
N LEU A 930 19.24 8.73 -2.66
CA LEU A 930 18.48 7.95 -1.68
C LEU A 930 16.98 8.32 -1.66
N GLN A 931 16.65 9.60 -1.85
CA GLN A 931 15.26 10.06 -1.93
C GLN A 931 14.54 9.53 -3.17
N ARG A 932 15.23 9.49 -4.32
CA ARG A 932 14.68 8.85 -5.53
C ARG A 932 14.49 7.34 -5.35
N ALA A 933 15.44 6.66 -4.71
CA ALA A 933 15.32 5.24 -4.38
C ALA A 933 14.10 4.97 -3.47
N ALA A 934 13.96 5.73 -2.37
CA ALA A 934 12.85 5.61 -1.44
C ALA A 934 11.49 6.00 -2.05
N GLY A 935 11.47 6.93 -3.01
CA GLY A 935 10.25 7.29 -3.75
C GLY A 935 9.74 6.17 -4.68
N HIS A 936 10.65 5.35 -5.20
CA HIS A 936 10.30 4.20 -6.04
C HIS A 936 9.72 3.01 -5.27
N ASP A 937 10.14 2.82 -4.03
CA ASP A 937 9.60 1.81 -3.13
C ASP A 937 9.25 2.42 -1.76
N PRO A 938 8.11 3.14 -1.66
CA PRO A 938 7.68 3.77 -0.40
C PRO A 938 7.46 2.78 0.75
N GLY A 939 7.21 1.50 0.41
CA GLY A 939 7.06 0.41 1.37
C GLY A 939 8.36 -0.03 2.01
N ASN A 940 9.52 0.32 1.43
CA ASN A 940 10.82 -0.08 1.94
C ASN A 940 11.26 0.79 3.14
N GLN A 941 10.95 0.30 4.34
CA GLN A 941 11.29 0.97 5.59
C GLN A 941 12.80 1.18 5.77
N ARG A 942 13.63 0.23 5.31
CA ARG A 942 15.10 0.32 5.43
C ARG A 942 15.66 1.50 4.64
N TRP A 943 15.22 1.67 3.39
CA TRP A 943 15.65 2.80 2.55
C TRP A 943 15.21 4.15 3.11
N ARG A 944 14.00 4.23 3.69
CA ARG A 944 13.54 5.45 4.38
C ARG A 944 14.37 5.78 5.62
N LEU A 945 14.77 4.77 6.39
CA LEU A 945 15.64 4.94 7.55
C LEU A 945 17.06 5.39 7.15
N GLU A 946 17.63 4.79 6.11
CA GLU A 946 18.94 5.18 5.60
C GLU A 946 18.95 6.58 4.99
N LEU A 947 17.86 6.99 4.33
CA LEU A 947 17.67 8.37 3.88
C LEU A 947 17.63 9.33 5.08
N ALA A 948 16.84 9.04 6.13
CA ALA A 948 16.78 9.88 7.32
C ALA A 948 18.14 9.99 8.03
N HIS A 949 18.88 8.88 8.10
CA HIS A 949 20.25 8.85 8.61
C HIS A 949 21.20 9.73 7.77
N ALA A 950 21.17 9.61 6.44
CA ALA A 950 21.98 10.44 5.55
C ALA A 950 21.60 11.94 5.64
N GLN A 951 20.31 12.27 5.73
CA GLN A 951 19.83 13.64 5.91
C GLN A 951 20.25 14.23 7.27
N SER A 952 20.34 13.41 8.32
CA SER A 952 20.89 13.87 9.60
C SER A 952 22.38 14.22 9.50
N TRP A 953 23.13 13.53 8.64
CA TRP A 953 24.53 13.86 8.31
C TRP A 953 24.64 15.11 7.43
N GLN A 954 23.74 15.27 6.45
CA GLN A 954 23.64 16.45 5.59
C GLN A 954 23.54 17.73 6.42
N LEU A 955 22.69 17.75 7.44
CA LEU A 955 22.54 18.89 8.35
C LEU A 955 23.85 19.24 9.08
N LEU A 956 24.60 18.25 9.55
CA LEU A 956 25.91 18.48 10.19
C LEU A 956 26.95 18.98 9.18
N MET A 957 27.06 18.35 8.02
CA MET A 957 28.03 18.75 6.99
C MET A 957 27.75 20.15 6.43
N HIS A 958 26.48 20.54 6.34
CA HIS A 958 26.10 21.93 6.02
C HIS A 958 26.60 22.91 7.08
N LEU A 959 26.44 22.58 8.36
CA LEU A 959 26.96 23.41 9.45
C LEU A 959 28.49 23.53 9.39
N ASP A 960 29.20 22.44 9.12
CA ASP A 960 30.67 22.42 8.97
C ASP A 960 31.13 23.23 7.76
N ALA A 961 30.42 23.14 6.63
CA ALA A 961 30.70 23.91 5.41
C ALA A 961 30.33 25.41 5.53
N GLY A 962 29.89 25.85 6.71
CA GLY A 962 29.50 27.23 6.96
C GLY A 962 28.10 27.59 6.44
N ARG A 963 27.36 26.65 5.82
CA ARG A 963 26.00 26.85 5.30
C ARG A 963 25.00 27.09 6.45
N PRO A 964 23.87 27.78 6.20
CA PRO A 964 22.80 27.88 7.18
C PRO A 964 22.16 26.51 7.43
N LEU A 965 21.68 26.30 8.65
CA LEU A 965 20.91 25.10 8.99
C LEU A 965 19.60 25.06 8.19
N ASP A 966 19.36 23.99 7.45
CA ASP A 966 18.05 23.70 6.85
C ASP A 966 17.05 23.35 7.96
N LEU A 967 16.38 24.39 8.45
CA LEU A 967 15.41 24.28 9.54
C LEU A 967 14.17 23.45 9.15
N PRO A 968 13.60 23.58 7.93
CA PRO A 968 12.56 22.67 7.44
C PRO A 968 12.96 21.19 7.52
N LEU A 969 14.13 20.82 7.00
CA LEU A 969 14.60 19.44 7.01
C LEU A 969 14.82 18.93 8.45
N TRP A 970 15.51 19.70 9.29
CA TRP A 970 15.69 19.35 10.70
C TRP A 970 14.36 19.16 11.42
N THR A 971 13.37 20.04 11.17
CA THR A 971 12.05 19.96 11.79
C THR A 971 11.28 18.72 11.33
N ALA A 972 11.35 18.38 10.05
CA ALA A 972 10.71 17.19 9.50
C ALA A 972 11.27 15.91 10.14
N LEU A 973 12.60 15.79 10.20
CA LEU A 973 13.28 14.65 10.83
C LEU A 973 13.00 14.57 12.33
N ALA A 974 12.97 15.72 13.03
CA ALA A 974 12.66 15.76 14.46
C ALA A 974 11.21 15.32 14.76
N ARG A 975 10.23 15.72 13.93
CA ARG A 975 8.85 15.22 14.07
C ARG A 975 8.75 13.73 13.80
N GLN A 976 9.46 13.25 12.78
CA GLN A 976 9.50 11.82 12.47
C GLN A 976 10.06 11.00 13.64
N ALA A 977 11.13 11.49 14.28
CA ALA A 977 11.76 10.85 15.42
C ALA A 977 10.86 10.76 16.68
N VAL A 978 9.95 11.71 16.86
CA VAL A 978 9.03 11.76 18.02
C VAL A 978 7.72 10.99 17.76
N GLY A 979 7.28 10.90 16.50
CA GLY A 979 5.93 10.44 16.15
C GLY A 979 5.78 8.97 15.75
N GLN A 980 6.85 8.23 15.47
CA GLN A 980 6.77 6.82 15.03
C GLN A 980 7.85 5.93 15.65
N PRO A 981 7.52 4.72 16.17
CA PRO A 981 8.53 3.73 16.53
C PRO A 981 9.30 3.26 15.29
N TRP A 982 10.64 3.26 15.37
CA TRP A 982 11.55 3.02 14.24
C TRP A 982 11.51 1.58 13.66
N GLY A 983 10.72 0.66 14.23
CA GLY A 983 10.53 -0.71 13.73
C GLY A 983 11.72 -1.65 14.02
N ARG A 984 12.01 -2.60 13.11
CA ARG A 984 13.05 -3.65 13.28
C ARG A 984 14.50 -3.11 13.33
N ASP A 985 14.75 -1.88 12.89
CA ASP A 985 16.09 -1.25 12.85
C ASP A 985 16.20 -0.10 13.87
N GLU A 986 15.90 -0.41 15.13
CA GLU A 986 15.84 0.55 16.24
C GLU A 986 17.16 1.33 16.44
N THR A 987 18.31 0.69 16.23
CA THR A 987 19.63 1.30 16.42
C THR A 987 19.86 2.51 15.51
N LEU A 988 19.55 2.40 14.21
CA LEU A 988 19.78 3.49 13.24
C LEU A 988 18.82 4.67 13.49
N GLY A 989 17.61 4.38 13.93
CA GLY A 989 16.62 5.39 14.35
C GLY A 989 17.07 6.15 15.60
N ARG A 990 17.51 5.44 16.65
CA ARG A 990 18.07 6.03 17.87
C ARG A 990 19.33 6.85 17.59
N GLU A 991 20.19 6.39 16.68
CA GLU A 991 21.37 7.14 16.23
C GLU A 991 20.97 8.45 15.52
N THR A 992 19.97 8.40 14.64
CA THR A 992 19.44 9.58 13.94
C THR A 992 18.86 10.60 14.93
N GLU A 993 18.11 10.16 15.93
CA GLU A 993 17.58 11.02 17.00
C GLU A 993 18.70 11.71 17.78
N ALA A 994 19.73 10.96 18.19
CA ALA A 994 20.89 11.51 18.88
C ALA A 994 21.64 12.55 18.01
N ARG A 995 21.75 12.31 16.70
CA ARG A 995 22.39 13.23 15.75
C ARG A 995 21.59 14.52 15.56
N LEU A 996 20.26 14.49 15.56
CA LEU A 996 19.43 15.70 15.49
C LEU A 996 19.60 16.62 16.71
N LEU A 997 19.82 16.04 17.90
CA LEU A 997 20.20 16.81 19.09
C LEU A 997 21.59 17.42 18.92
N ALA A 998 22.56 16.68 18.38
CA ALA A 998 23.88 17.21 18.09
C ALA A 998 23.80 18.39 17.11
N VAL A 999 23.06 18.27 16.00
CA VAL A 999 22.82 19.37 15.05
C VAL A 999 22.34 20.63 15.77
N LYS A 1000 21.40 20.49 16.70
CA LYS A 1000 20.89 21.62 17.50
C LYS A 1000 21.97 22.21 18.42
N ALA A 1001 22.81 21.38 19.04
CA ALA A 1001 23.94 21.83 19.86
C ALA A 1001 25.01 22.58 19.04
N PHE A 1002 25.40 22.03 17.87
CA PHE A 1002 26.33 22.68 16.95
C PHE A 1002 25.78 24.02 16.42
N ALA A 1003 24.48 24.07 16.09
CA ALA A 1003 23.84 25.31 15.66
C ALA A 1003 23.80 26.38 16.76
N ALA A 1004 23.58 25.99 18.02
CA ALA A 1004 23.64 26.91 19.17
C ALA A 1004 25.06 27.42 19.41
N ALA A 1005 26.07 26.54 19.33
CA ALA A 1005 27.48 26.91 19.47
C ALA A 1005 27.91 27.94 18.40
N ARG A 1006 27.51 27.75 17.13
CA ARG A 1006 27.77 28.73 16.05
C ARG A 1006 27.11 30.10 16.28
N ARG A 1007 26.04 30.16 17.07
CA ARG A 1007 25.38 31.42 17.47
C ARG A 1007 25.98 32.03 18.74
N ALA A 1008 27.09 31.48 19.24
CA ALA A 1008 27.71 31.83 20.51
C ALA A 1008 26.79 31.65 21.74
N ASP A 1009 25.75 30.83 21.64
CA ASP A 1009 24.87 30.48 22.75
C ASP A 1009 25.41 29.25 23.51
N ARG A 1010 26.43 29.49 24.34
CA ARG A 1010 27.18 28.44 25.03
C ARG A 1010 26.32 27.64 26.01
N SER A 1011 25.39 28.29 26.72
CA SER A 1011 24.53 27.61 27.70
C SER A 1011 23.54 26.67 27.01
N ALA A 1012 22.89 27.10 25.92
CA ALA A 1012 22.01 26.24 25.14
C ALA A 1012 22.78 25.10 24.46
N ALA A 1013 23.97 25.37 23.94
CA ALA A 1013 24.82 24.36 23.32
C ALA A 1013 25.22 23.27 24.32
N VAL A 1014 25.65 23.64 25.53
CA VAL A 1014 26.02 22.68 26.59
C VAL A 1014 24.83 21.83 27.04
N ALA A 1015 23.66 22.45 27.23
CA ALA A 1015 22.46 21.75 27.68
C ALA A 1015 21.99 20.69 26.66
N VAL A 1016 21.99 21.02 25.36
CA VAL A 1016 21.57 20.08 24.31
C VAL A 1016 22.64 19.03 24.04
N LEU A 1017 23.93 19.40 24.11
CA LEU A 1017 25.04 18.47 23.95
C LEU A 1017 24.99 17.34 24.99
N ALA A 1018 24.63 17.64 26.24
CA ALA A 1018 24.47 16.62 27.28
C ALA A 1018 23.43 15.56 26.90
N GLN A 1019 22.29 15.96 26.32
CA GLN A 1019 21.24 15.04 25.88
C GLN A 1019 21.70 14.17 24.70
N ALA A 1020 22.42 14.75 23.74
CA ALA A 1020 23.01 14.00 22.63
C ALA A 1020 24.04 12.97 23.13
N GLN A 1021 24.88 13.38 24.10
CA GLN A 1021 25.89 12.53 24.70
C GLN A 1021 25.28 11.37 25.49
N GLU A 1022 24.19 11.61 26.23
CA GLU A 1022 23.47 10.57 26.98
C GLU A 1022 22.94 9.48 26.04
N LYS A 1023 22.21 9.88 24.98
CA LYS A 1023 21.69 8.94 23.98
C LYS A 1023 22.78 8.16 23.27
N LEU A 1024 23.88 8.84 22.89
CA LEU A 1024 25.03 8.19 22.25
C LEU A 1024 25.73 7.21 23.20
N SER A 1025 25.90 7.56 24.47
CA SER A 1025 26.55 6.69 25.46
C SER A 1025 25.77 5.39 25.65
N ALA A 1026 24.43 5.44 25.64
CA ALA A 1026 23.59 4.25 25.67
C ALA A 1026 23.84 3.35 24.44
N LEU A 1027 23.88 3.93 23.24
CA LEU A 1027 24.16 3.18 22.01
C LEU A 1027 25.57 2.58 21.98
N LEU A 1028 26.58 3.30 22.48
CA LEU A 1028 27.95 2.80 22.57
C LEU A 1028 28.11 1.69 23.61
N ALA A 1029 27.31 1.70 24.69
CA ALA A 1029 27.30 0.61 25.65
C ALA A 1029 26.74 -0.68 25.03
N GLU A 1030 25.72 -0.57 24.18
CA GLU A 1030 25.12 -1.69 23.44
C GLU A 1030 26.03 -2.16 22.28
N HIS A 1031 26.71 -1.23 21.61
CA HIS A 1031 27.48 -1.50 20.39
C HIS A 1031 28.87 -0.83 20.39
N PRO A 1032 29.79 -1.22 21.29
CA PRO A 1032 31.07 -0.52 21.52
C PRO A 1032 32.05 -0.55 20.34
N LYS A 1033 31.88 -1.49 19.41
CA LYS A 1033 32.73 -1.64 18.22
C LYS A 1033 32.17 -0.92 16.98
N ASN A 1034 31.00 -0.30 17.09
CA ASN A 1034 30.37 0.38 15.96
C ASN A 1034 31.12 1.67 15.62
N TRP A 1035 31.77 1.68 14.45
CA TRP A 1035 32.63 2.79 14.04
C TRP A 1035 31.86 4.09 13.77
N GLN A 1036 30.61 4.02 13.29
CA GLN A 1036 29.77 5.21 13.10
C GLN A 1036 29.49 5.91 14.42
N LEU A 1037 29.25 5.14 15.49
CA LEU A 1037 29.01 5.69 16.82
C LEU A 1037 30.29 6.30 17.40
N ASN A 1038 31.45 5.69 17.18
CA ASN A 1038 32.75 6.22 17.60
C ASN A 1038 33.12 7.51 16.85
N GLU A 1039 32.87 7.57 15.53
CA GLU A 1039 33.00 8.79 14.74
C GLU A 1039 32.08 9.90 15.28
N PHE A 1040 30.82 9.56 15.58
CA PHE A 1040 29.89 10.51 16.17
C PHE A 1040 30.34 10.98 17.56
N GLN A 1041 30.93 10.09 18.37
CA GLN A 1041 31.50 10.41 19.68
C GLN A 1041 32.68 11.38 19.55
N ALA A 1042 33.56 11.18 18.57
CA ALA A 1042 34.67 12.09 18.26
C ALA A 1042 34.16 13.51 17.97
N ARG A 1043 33.08 13.63 17.20
CA ARG A 1043 32.45 14.94 16.91
C ARG A 1043 31.86 15.60 18.16
N LEU A 1044 31.16 14.86 19.01
CA LEU A 1044 30.63 15.42 20.27
C LEU A 1044 31.76 15.83 21.22
N VAL A 1045 32.86 15.06 21.25
CA VAL A 1045 34.07 15.39 22.02
C VAL A 1045 34.68 16.69 21.53
N LEU A 1046 34.87 16.88 20.23
CA LEU A 1046 35.40 18.14 19.67
C LEU A 1046 34.53 19.34 20.05
N LEU A 1047 33.21 19.22 19.93
CA LEU A 1047 32.29 20.27 20.34
C LEU A 1047 32.37 20.54 21.84
N ARG A 1048 32.48 19.51 22.68
CA ARG A 1048 32.63 19.65 24.13
C ARG A 1048 33.93 20.37 24.49
N LEU A 1049 35.03 19.99 23.86
CA LEU A 1049 36.34 20.62 24.06
C LEU A 1049 36.28 22.10 23.66
N TYR A 1050 35.69 22.42 22.51
CA TYR A 1050 35.44 23.79 22.06
C TYR A 1050 34.61 24.59 23.08
N LEU A 1051 33.49 24.03 23.55
CA LEU A 1051 32.63 24.64 24.56
C LEU A 1051 33.28 24.68 25.96
N SER A 1052 34.40 23.99 26.19
CA SER A 1052 35.18 24.05 27.44
C SER A 1052 36.39 24.99 27.35
N GLY A 1053 36.77 25.41 26.13
CA GLY A 1053 37.86 26.32 25.83
C GLY A 1053 37.62 27.73 26.37
N GLY A 1054 37.97 27.93 27.63
CA GLY A 1054 37.98 29.19 28.39
C GLY A 1054 38.68 28.91 29.73
N ALA A 1055 39.10 29.94 30.46
CA ALA A 1055 39.85 29.84 31.73
C ALA A 1055 39.03 29.23 32.89
N ASP A 1056 38.53 28.01 32.71
CA ASP A 1056 37.62 27.31 33.59
C ASP A 1056 38.34 26.13 34.25
N LEU A 1057 38.18 25.99 35.56
CA LEU A 1057 38.87 24.99 36.41
C LEU A 1057 38.54 23.52 36.03
N GLY A 1058 37.55 23.31 35.15
CA GLY A 1058 37.10 21.99 34.67
C GLY A 1058 37.75 21.49 33.37
N ALA A 1059 38.59 22.30 32.69
CA ALA A 1059 39.20 21.91 31.41
C ALA A 1059 40.01 20.59 31.50
N PRO A 1060 40.91 20.37 32.49
CA PRO A 1060 41.68 19.12 32.58
C PRO A 1060 40.80 17.87 32.72
N LEU A 1061 39.68 17.98 33.45
CA LEU A 1061 38.71 16.90 33.62
C LEU A 1061 37.98 16.59 32.31
N ALA A 1062 37.60 17.61 31.55
CA ALA A 1062 36.98 17.44 30.23
C ALA A 1062 37.94 16.79 29.23
N CYS A 1063 39.23 17.19 29.23
CA CYS A 1063 40.26 16.56 28.40
C CYS A 1063 40.45 15.07 28.77
N ALA A 1064 40.55 14.76 30.07
CA ALA A 1064 40.71 13.38 30.54
C ALA A 1064 39.51 12.50 30.19
N GLN A 1065 38.29 13.03 30.31
CA GLN A 1065 37.06 12.35 29.88
C GLN A 1065 37.01 12.14 28.36
N ALA A 1066 37.48 13.10 27.57
CA ALA A 1066 37.57 12.98 26.11
C ALA A 1066 38.57 11.88 25.69
N VAL A 1067 39.75 11.83 26.30
CA VAL A 1067 40.73 10.75 26.06
C VAL A 1067 40.14 9.40 26.47
N ALA A 1068 39.49 9.31 27.63
CA ALA A 1068 38.86 8.07 28.09
C ALA A 1068 37.74 7.61 27.14
N ALA A 1069 36.94 8.55 26.62
CA ALA A 1069 35.84 8.28 25.71
C ALA A 1069 36.30 7.71 24.37
N LEU A 1070 37.40 8.24 23.80
CA LEU A 1070 37.88 7.87 22.47
C LEU A 1070 38.85 6.68 22.46
N ARG A 1071 39.41 6.31 23.62
CA ARG A 1071 40.40 5.24 23.74
C ARG A 1071 39.95 3.90 23.16
N PRO A 1072 38.71 3.41 23.39
CA PRO A 1072 38.25 2.16 22.80
C PRO A 1072 38.29 2.15 21.26
N ALA A 1073 38.00 3.29 20.62
CA ALA A 1073 38.06 3.42 19.16
C ALA A 1073 39.51 3.34 18.65
N VAL A 1074 40.45 4.00 19.34
CA VAL A 1074 41.88 3.95 18.98
C VAL A 1074 42.44 2.54 19.19
N GLU A 1075 42.19 1.92 20.34
CA GLU A 1075 42.67 0.57 20.67
C GLU A 1075 42.06 -0.50 19.75
N SER A 1076 40.83 -0.28 19.27
CA SER A 1076 40.20 -1.16 18.29
C SER A 1076 40.68 -0.93 16.87
N GLY A 1077 41.57 0.04 16.58
CA GLY A 1077 42.12 0.29 15.24
C GLY A 1077 41.29 1.25 14.37
N GLN A 1078 40.32 1.96 14.94
CA GLN A 1078 39.50 2.98 14.27
C GLN A 1078 40.11 4.38 14.39
N ALA A 1079 41.44 4.45 14.56
CA ALA A 1079 42.13 5.71 14.81
C ALA A 1079 41.85 6.75 13.72
N GLY A 1080 41.63 6.35 12.46
CA GLY A 1080 41.35 7.26 11.36
C GLY A 1080 40.15 8.18 11.60
N VAL A 1081 39.04 7.65 12.12
CA VAL A 1081 37.79 8.43 12.32
C VAL A 1081 37.75 9.21 13.64
N VAL A 1082 38.67 8.93 14.56
CA VAL A 1082 38.75 9.64 15.85
C VAL A 1082 40.03 10.47 16.01
N LEU A 1083 40.92 10.48 15.01
CA LEU A 1083 42.27 11.03 15.11
C LEU A 1083 42.29 12.50 15.54
N GLU A 1084 41.44 13.32 14.90
CA GLU A 1084 41.36 14.75 15.18
C GLU A 1084 40.94 15.01 16.63
N ALA A 1085 39.85 14.36 17.06
CA ALA A 1085 39.33 14.47 18.42
C ALA A 1085 40.32 13.93 19.46
N TRP A 1086 41.03 12.84 19.14
CA TRP A 1086 42.07 12.27 19.98
C TRP A 1086 43.24 13.24 20.17
N GLN A 1087 43.76 13.83 19.09
CA GLN A 1087 44.82 14.82 19.15
C GLN A 1087 44.38 16.09 19.87
N ALA A 1088 43.14 16.55 19.68
CA ALA A 1088 42.58 17.69 20.39
C ALA A 1088 42.49 17.42 21.90
N ALA A 1089 42.00 16.24 22.29
CA ALA A 1089 41.87 15.83 23.69
C ALA A 1089 43.24 15.75 24.40
N HIS A 1090 44.30 15.31 23.72
CA HIS A 1090 45.66 15.28 24.27
C HIS A 1090 46.35 16.66 24.32
N ARG A 1091 46.04 17.57 23.39
CA ARG A 1091 46.58 18.95 23.35
C ARG A 1091 45.86 19.94 24.29
N CYS A 1092 44.70 19.54 24.81
CA CYS A 1092 43.81 20.31 25.67
C CYS A 1092 44.47 20.84 26.98
N GLY A 1093 45.71 20.40 27.30
CA GLY A 1093 46.54 20.91 28.39
C GLY A 1093 47.58 21.99 28.03
N GLY A 1094 47.61 22.57 26.82
CA GLY A 1094 48.68 23.52 26.46
C GLY A 1094 48.57 24.41 25.23
N VAL A 1095 47.44 24.48 24.52
CA VAL A 1095 47.32 25.37 23.33
C VAL A 1095 45.98 26.10 23.30
N ALA A 1096 46.01 27.39 22.95
CA ALA A 1096 44.84 28.25 22.81
C ALA A 1096 43.81 27.64 21.84
N ALA A 1097 42.55 27.60 22.27
CA ALA A 1097 41.42 27.02 21.54
C ALA A 1097 41.03 27.76 20.24
N SER A 1098 41.84 28.71 19.76
CA SER A 1098 41.60 29.42 18.49
C SER A 1098 41.89 28.57 17.25
N ASP A 1099 42.73 27.52 17.38
CA ASP A 1099 43.17 26.71 16.23
C ASP A 1099 42.48 25.34 16.14
N ALA A 1100 41.65 24.98 17.14
CA ALA A 1100 40.85 23.74 17.08
C ALA A 1100 39.73 23.79 16.02
N PHE A 1101 39.51 24.97 15.39
CA PHE A 1101 38.60 25.20 14.27
C PHE A 1101 39.26 26.00 13.11
N GLY A 1102 40.60 26.13 13.07
CA GLY A 1102 41.34 26.82 12.00
C GLY A 1102 42.36 25.88 11.35
N GLY A 1103 42.34 25.56 10.05
CA GLY A 1103 41.67 26.22 8.94
C GLY A 1103 40.73 25.31 8.17
N ARG A 1104 39.43 25.48 8.40
CA ARG A 1104 38.41 25.69 7.36
C ARG A 1104 37.11 26.12 8.01
N GLY A 1105 37.12 27.38 8.45
CA GLY A 1105 36.00 28.30 8.24
C GLY A 1105 34.92 28.37 9.31
N LEU A 1106 35.12 29.24 10.31
CA LEU A 1106 34.10 30.21 10.71
C LEU A 1106 34.65 31.63 10.60
N ALA A 1107 34.17 32.33 9.55
CA ALA A 1107 34.19 33.77 9.26
C ALA A 1107 35.46 34.45 8.66
N THR A 1108 35.19 35.12 7.52
CA THR A 1108 35.81 36.33 6.92
C THR A 1108 37.21 36.28 6.28
N SER A 1109 37.21 36.69 4.99
CA SER A 1109 38.27 37.28 4.14
C SER A 1109 39.53 36.48 3.78
N GLY A 1110 39.75 36.33 2.46
CA GLY A 1110 41.06 36.56 1.82
C GLY A 1110 42.00 35.37 1.61
N ASP A 1111 42.08 34.94 0.34
CA ASP A 1111 43.15 34.23 -0.37
C ASP A 1111 43.65 32.81 0.03
N PRO A 1112 43.97 31.95 -0.97
CA PRO A 1112 44.45 30.59 -0.76
C PRO A 1112 45.96 30.45 -0.99
N ALA A 1113 46.74 29.99 -0.01
CA ALA A 1113 48.04 29.39 -0.26
C ALA A 1113 48.53 28.52 0.91
N SER A 1114 49.03 27.33 0.55
CA SER A 1114 50.03 26.49 1.25
C SER A 1114 49.73 26.02 2.68
N SER A 1115 49.66 24.69 2.85
CA SER A 1115 50.63 23.98 3.69
C SER A 1115 50.45 22.45 3.58
N SER A 1116 51.47 21.83 3.00
CA SER A 1116 51.84 20.43 3.08
C SER A 1116 52.11 19.99 4.52
N ILE A 1117 51.50 18.89 4.99
CA ILE A 1117 52.09 18.05 6.03
C ILE A 1117 51.90 16.58 5.63
N SER A 1118 53.01 15.98 5.20
CA SER A 1118 53.21 14.54 5.11
C SER A 1118 53.72 14.00 6.46
N THR A 1119 53.56 12.69 6.63
CA THR A 1119 54.43 11.79 7.43
C THR A 1119 54.60 12.09 8.93
N HIS A 1120 53.88 11.36 9.78
CA HIS A 1120 54.44 10.34 10.69
C HIS A 1120 53.36 9.72 11.61
N ARG A 1121 53.37 8.38 11.66
CA ARG A 1121 52.72 7.51 12.67
C ARG A 1121 53.18 7.85 14.10
N PRO A 1122 52.40 7.48 15.13
CA PRO A 1122 52.54 6.15 15.74
C PRO A 1122 51.36 5.22 15.50
#